data_AF-A1BH53-F1
#
_entry.id   AF-A1BH53-F1
#
_cell.length_a   1.000
_cell.length_b   1.000
_cell.length_c   1.000
_cell.angle_alpha   90.00
_cell.angle_beta   90.00
_cell.angle_gamma   90.00
#
_symmetry.space_group_name_H-M   'P 1'
#
loop_
_entity.id
_entity.type
_entity.pdbx_description
1 polymer ?
#
loop_
_entity_poly.entity_id
_entity_poly.type
_entity_poly.pdbx_seq_one_letter_code
_entity_poly.pdbx_strand_id
1 'polypeptide(L)'
;MHWIAPSEKDTATAALEKRLWDAADQLRANSGLKAQEYSAPVLGLIFLLFADVRFAARRAELESAKSSTRRGSRVDDPAAYHAEGVLYLSPEARFVYLLNRPEAENIGVMVNEAMRAIEKHNPQLAGVLPKTYYLFDSPLLKQLLKKVSEIPSSMDYDAFGRIYEYFLGEFAMSEGQGGGEFYTPVSIVRLLTEVIEPYHGRILDPACGSGGMFVSSARFVAQHKQNPSAELSIHGIEKTDETGRLCRLNLAVHGLEGRIMHGGNVNSYYDDPHDATGNFDFVLANPPFNVNAVDKERLKDSVGPGRRFPFGLPRTDNANYLWIQLFYSALNERGRAGFVMANSASDARSSEQEIRRQLIESRTVDVMVAVGPNMFYTVTLPCTLWFFDKAKARLSPPSSPALLPKVEGGEEDLPLSRRILTERDGEGNVPNRADTVLFIDARHIYRQVDRAHRDWTPAQIGFMANLVRLWRGEALDYTLGGDEAREKIEEVFAAKSSDPAGLNGQEGHSAHALAAESPAPYGSSDEIEKLPSTFGRRAGDEGAVKHEGAGNVAYRDEAKEHPSPSGRRAGDEGAVKHEGAGNVAYSDIPGLCKAATLKEIEAQGWSLNPGRYVGVAPGEAISDEDFKVQLETLNEELELLNAQARELEATIAGNVAQILET
;
A
#
# COMPACT_ATOMS: atom_id res chain seq x y z
N MET A 1 -7.57 -17.64 11.58
CA MET A 1 -8.22 -16.44 12.15
C MET A 1 -9.00 -15.76 11.05
N HIS A 2 -10.28 -15.41 11.27
CA HIS A 2 -11.10 -14.70 10.29
C HIS A 2 -11.37 -13.28 10.77
N TRP A 3 -11.08 -12.30 9.93
CA TRP A 3 -11.47 -10.92 10.16
C TRP A 3 -11.99 -10.32 8.86
N ILE A 4 -13.29 -10.46 8.65
CA ILE A 4 -14.00 -9.85 7.53
C ILE A 4 -14.63 -8.55 8.04
N ALA A 5 -14.00 -7.44 7.73
CA ALA A 5 -14.53 -6.13 8.10
C ALA A 5 -15.74 -5.78 7.24
N PRO A 6 -16.73 -5.04 7.78
CA PRO A 6 -17.87 -4.59 7.00
C PRO A 6 -17.42 -3.67 5.87
N SER A 7 -18.18 -3.64 4.76
CA SER A 7 -17.98 -2.61 3.75
C SER A 7 -18.20 -1.23 4.36
N GLU A 8 -17.34 -0.29 4.01
CA GLU A 8 -17.45 1.07 4.54
C GLU A 8 -18.60 1.81 3.85
N LYS A 9 -19.32 2.63 4.60
CA LYS A 9 -20.24 3.61 3.99
C LYS A 9 -19.39 4.78 3.52
N ASP A 10 -19.57 5.23 2.28
CA ASP A 10 -18.82 6.35 1.70
C ASP A 10 -18.75 7.54 2.68
N THR A 11 -17.54 7.83 3.15
CA THR A 11 -17.27 9.07 3.89
C THR A 11 -17.42 10.26 2.95
N ALA A 12 -17.60 11.48 3.45
CA ALA A 12 -17.79 12.67 2.61
C ALA A 12 -16.65 12.90 1.59
N THR A 13 -15.42 12.48 1.91
CA THR A 13 -14.25 12.58 1.03
C THR A 13 -14.28 11.51 -0.07
N ALA A 14 -14.54 10.26 0.29
CA ALA A 14 -14.73 9.17 -0.69
C ALA A 14 -15.89 9.48 -1.65
N ALA A 15 -16.96 10.10 -1.14
CA ALA A 15 -18.08 10.56 -1.93
C ALA A 15 -17.68 11.67 -2.93
N LEU A 16 -16.74 12.56 -2.58
CA LEU A 16 -16.25 13.60 -3.49
C LEU A 16 -15.39 13.01 -4.60
N GLU A 17 -14.42 12.16 -4.24
CA GLU A 17 -13.52 11.45 -5.16
C GLU A 17 -14.33 10.69 -6.22
N LYS A 18 -15.25 9.84 -5.76
CA LYS A 18 -16.14 9.05 -6.60
C LYS A 18 -17.04 9.91 -7.48
N ARG A 19 -17.65 10.98 -6.94
CA ARG A 19 -18.50 11.88 -7.71
C ARG A 19 -17.74 12.63 -8.81
N LEU A 20 -16.51 13.06 -8.53
CA LEU A 20 -15.65 13.71 -9.52
C LEU A 20 -15.23 12.72 -10.61
N TRP A 21 -14.87 11.51 -10.21
CA TRP A 21 -14.55 10.43 -11.13
C TRP A 21 -15.73 10.05 -12.04
N ASP A 22 -16.91 9.77 -11.46
CA ASP A 22 -18.12 9.42 -12.21
C ASP A 22 -18.45 10.48 -13.28
N ALA A 23 -18.28 11.77 -12.93
CA ALA A 23 -18.49 12.85 -13.88
C ALA A 23 -17.40 12.90 -14.97
N ALA A 24 -16.13 12.67 -14.64
CA ALA A 24 -15.06 12.60 -15.62
C ALA A 24 -15.23 11.39 -16.55
N ASP A 25 -15.56 10.22 -16.02
CA ASP A 25 -15.77 9.01 -16.80
C ASP A 25 -16.98 9.15 -17.74
N GLN A 26 -18.06 9.80 -17.28
CA GLN A 26 -19.20 10.13 -18.15
C GLN A 26 -18.78 11.06 -19.30
N LEU A 27 -17.92 12.05 -19.05
CA LEU A 27 -17.40 12.93 -20.09
C LEU A 27 -16.51 12.17 -21.08
N ARG A 28 -15.68 11.25 -20.59
CA ARG A 28 -14.85 10.35 -21.42
C ARG A 28 -15.71 9.49 -22.35
N ALA A 29 -16.74 8.84 -21.82
CA ALA A 29 -17.63 7.95 -22.58
C ALA A 29 -18.29 8.64 -23.79
N ASN A 30 -18.49 9.96 -23.73
CA ASN A 30 -19.10 10.76 -24.78
C ASN A 30 -18.09 11.52 -25.67
N SER A 31 -16.79 11.37 -25.43
CA SER A 31 -15.74 12.14 -26.11
C SER A 31 -15.18 11.49 -27.38
N GLY A 32 -15.36 10.18 -27.56
CA GLY A 32 -14.70 9.40 -28.61
C GLY A 32 -13.20 9.16 -28.39
N LEU A 33 -12.63 9.63 -27.27
CA LEU A 33 -11.22 9.42 -26.92
C LEU A 33 -11.00 8.04 -26.31
N LYS A 34 -9.82 7.45 -26.59
CA LYS A 34 -9.37 6.24 -25.90
C LYS A 34 -9.01 6.57 -24.44
N ALA A 35 -9.04 5.55 -23.56
CA ALA A 35 -8.67 5.71 -22.15
C ALA A 35 -7.29 6.40 -22.00
N GLN A 36 -6.26 5.89 -22.68
CA GLN A 36 -4.90 6.46 -22.64
C GLN A 36 -4.81 7.91 -23.14
N GLU A 37 -5.63 8.30 -24.13
CA GLU A 37 -5.69 9.67 -24.66
C GLU A 37 -6.35 10.63 -23.67
N TYR A 38 -7.13 10.10 -22.72
CA TYR A 38 -7.92 10.84 -21.75
C TYR A 38 -7.27 10.91 -20.36
N SER A 39 -6.70 9.79 -19.88
CA SER A 39 -6.13 9.62 -18.54
C SER A 39 -5.07 10.70 -18.22
N ALA A 40 -4.03 10.79 -19.05
CA ALA A 40 -2.93 11.72 -18.82
C ALA A 40 -3.36 13.20 -18.84
N PRO A 41 -4.16 13.67 -19.82
CA PRO A 41 -4.70 15.03 -19.79
C PRO A 41 -5.55 15.36 -18.57
N VAL A 42 -6.42 14.46 -18.10
CA VAL A 42 -7.22 14.70 -16.88
C VAL A 42 -6.34 14.79 -15.65
N LEU A 43 -5.39 13.86 -15.46
CA LEU A 43 -4.41 13.92 -14.36
C LEU A 43 -3.58 15.22 -14.43
N GLY A 44 -3.23 15.68 -15.64
CA GLY A 44 -2.55 16.95 -15.85
C GLY A 44 -3.38 18.17 -15.43
N LEU A 45 -4.71 18.16 -15.65
CA LEU A 45 -5.59 19.25 -15.19
C LEU A 45 -5.74 19.26 -13.67
N ILE A 46 -5.84 18.08 -13.05
CA ILE A 46 -5.87 17.93 -11.60
C ILE A 46 -4.56 18.49 -11.02
N PHE A 47 -3.41 18.07 -11.56
CA PHE A 47 -2.11 18.62 -11.18
C PHE A 47 -2.05 20.15 -11.36
N LEU A 48 -2.60 20.68 -12.45
CA LEU A 48 -2.59 22.12 -12.70
C LEU A 48 -3.37 22.89 -11.64
N LEU A 49 -4.53 22.37 -11.23
CA LEU A 49 -5.30 22.97 -10.14
C LEU A 49 -4.51 22.95 -8.83
N PHE A 50 -3.86 21.82 -8.50
CA PHE A 50 -2.99 21.71 -7.33
C PHE A 50 -1.87 22.77 -7.33
N ALA A 51 -1.16 22.87 -8.45
CA ALA A 51 -0.09 23.84 -8.61
C ALA A 51 -0.62 25.27 -8.44
N ASP A 52 -1.80 25.57 -8.99
CA ASP A 52 -2.44 26.89 -8.90
C ASP A 52 -2.82 27.26 -7.45
N VAL A 53 -3.42 26.32 -6.72
CA VAL A 53 -3.77 26.52 -5.30
C VAL A 53 -2.53 26.81 -4.46
N ARG A 54 -1.45 26.02 -4.63
CA ARG A 54 -0.18 26.24 -3.91
C ARG A 54 0.50 27.54 -4.30
N PHE A 55 0.53 27.84 -5.59
CA PHE A 55 1.09 29.07 -6.10
C PHE A 55 0.34 30.29 -5.56
N ALA A 56 -1.00 30.26 -5.54
CA ALA A 56 -1.84 31.35 -5.04
C ALA A 56 -1.59 31.63 -3.55
N ALA A 57 -1.52 30.59 -2.72
CA ALA A 57 -1.22 30.71 -1.29
C ALA A 57 0.15 31.38 -1.07
N ARG A 58 1.21 30.86 -1.72
CA ARG A 58 2.55 31.44 -1.61
C ARG A 58 2.62 32.86 -2.17
N ARG A 59 1.92 33.13 -3.28
CA ARG A 59 1.86 34.48 -3.86
C ARG A 59 1.24 35.47 -2.88
N ALA A 60 0.16 35.12 -2.20
CA ALA A 60 -0.49 35.98 -1.21
C ALA A 60 0.44 36.30 -0.02
N GLU A 61 1.21 35.32 0.46
CA GLU A 61 2.26 35.54 1.47
C GLU A 61 3.34 36.51 0.99
N LEU A 62 3.84 36.30 -0.23
CA LEU A 62 4.86 37.17 -0.81
C LEU A 62 4.32 38.59 -1.07
N GLU A 63 3.04 38.74 -1.44
CA GLU A 63 2.37 40.03 -1.62
C GLU A 63 2.19 40.77 -0.30
N SER A 64 1.82 40.09 0.79
CA SER A 64 1.70 40.69 2.12
C SER A 64 3.07 41.09 2.68
N ALA A 65 4.12 40.30 2.43
CA ALA A 65 5.49 40.60 2.85
C ALA A 65 6.12 41.83 2.15
N LYS A 66 5.65 42.22 0.95
CA LYS A 66 6.11 43.46 0.28
C LYS A 66 5.79 44.72 1.08
N SER A 67 4.74 44.69 1.91
CA SER A 67 4.35 45.85 2.70
C SER A 67 5.39 46.18 3.80
N SER A 68 6.25 45.23 4.16
CA SER A 68 7.14 45.34 5.33
C SER A 68 8.64 45.52 5.01
N THR A 69 9.12 45.37 3.76
CA THR A 69 10.57 45.35 3.47
C THR A 69 11.03 46.25 2.32
N ARG A 70 12.21 46.90 2.50
CA ARG A 70 12.92 47.76 1.52
C ARG A 70 13.55 46.99 0.33
N ARG A 71 13.53 45.65 0.33
CA ARG A 71 13.98 44.81 -0.79
C ARG A 71 12.78 44.62 -1.72
N GLY A 72 12.92 44.97 -3.00
CA GLY A 72 11.82 44.99 -3.98
C GLY A 72 10.98 43.70 -4.06
N SER A 73 9.81 43.81 -4.68
CA SER A 73 8.85 42.72 -4.90
C SER A 73 9.49 41.44 -5.46
N ARG A 74 9.44 40.35 -4.69
CA ARG A 74 9.84 38.98 -5.13
C ARG A 74 8.69 38.12 -5.66
N VAL A 75 7.50 38.70 -5.86
CA VAL A 75 6.28 37.96 -6.24
C VAL A 75 6.32 37.36 -7.64
N ASP A 76 7.15 37.91 -8.52
CA ASP A 76 7.31 37.35 -9.87
C ASP A 76 8.71 36.72 -10.05
N ASP A 77 9.42 36.46 -8.95
CA ASP A 77 10.70 35.75 -8.89
C ASP A 77 10.45 34.24 -8.64
N PRO A 78 10.68 33.35 -9.63
CA PRO A 78 10.51 31.91 -9.45
C PRO A 78 11.27 31.33 -8.25
N ALA A 79 12.44 31.86 -7.92
CA ALA A 79 13.25 31.36 -6.81
C ALA A 79 12.57 31.55 -5.44
N ALA A 80 11.67 32.53 -5.30
CA ALA A 80 10.91 32.77 -4.06
C ALA A 80 9.83 31.70 -3.80
N TYR A 81 9.41 30.98 -4.85
CA TYR A 81 8.46 29.87 -4.77
C TYR A 81 9.20 28.55 -4.59
N HIS A 82 10.26 28.33 -5.38
CA HIS A 82 11.08 27.10 -5.30
C HIS A 82 11.71 26.91 -3.92
N ALA A 83 12.07 27.99 -3.23
CA ALA A 83 12.62 27.93 -1.87
C ALA A 83 11.69 27.26 -0.84
N GLU A 84 10.37 27.24 -1.10
CA GLU A 84 9.38 26.55 -0.26
C GLU A 84 8.82 25.28 -0.94
N GLY A 85 9.49 24.79 -1.99
CA GLY A 85 9.01 23.65 -2.77
C GLY A 85 7.70 23.92 -3.52
N VAL A 86 7.38 25.19 -3.82
CA VAL A 86 6.19 25.60 -4.58
C VAL A 86 6.57 25.86 -6.04
N LEU A 87 5.75 25.37 -6.97
CA LEU A 87 5.94 25.59 -8.41
C LEU A 87 5.60 27.03 -8.79
N TYR A 88 6.41 27.64 -9.64
CA TYR A 88 6.10 28.96 -10.19
C TYR A 88 5.17 28.84 -11.41
N LEU A 89 4.11 29.64 -11.43
CA LEU A 89 3.15 29.72 -12.53
C LEU A 89 3.11 31.12 -13.15
N SER A 90 3.37 31.20 -14.46
CA SER A 90 3.12 32.43 -15.22
C SER A 90 1.61 32.72 -15.31
N PRO A 91 1.18 33.98 -15.55
CA PRO A 91 -0.24 34.34 -15.56
C PRO A 91 -1.10 33.47 -16.48
N GLU A 92 -0.61 33.14 -17.67
CA GLU A 92 -1.27 32.30 -18.67
C GLU A 92 -1.32 30.81 -18.29
N ALA A 93 -0.48 30.38 -17.34
CA ALA A 93 -0.43 29.02 -16.84
C ALA A 93 -1.28 28.79 -15.57
N ARG A 94 -2.02 29.80 -15.10
CA ARG A 94 -2.87 29.69 -13.92
C ARG A 94 -4.19 28.99 -14.26
N PHE A 95 -4.65 28.12 -13.38
CA PHE A 95 -5.88 27.35 -13.62
C PHE A 95 -7.09 28.28 -13.79
N VAL A 96 -7.23 29.28 -12.92
CA VAL A 96 -8.32 30.28 -12.99
C VAL A 96 -8.28 31.08 -14.30
N TYR A 97 -7.10 31.35 -14.85
CA TYR A 97 -6.97 32.06 -16.13
C TYR A 97 -7.58 31.24 -17.26
N LEU A 98 -7.27 29.94 -17.32
CA LEU A 98 -7.81 29.01 -18.34
C LEU A 98 -9.31 28.76 -18.14
N LEU A 99 -9.76 28.61 -16.89
CA LEU A 99 -11.17 28.42 -16.54
C LEU A 99 -12.05 29.61 -16.97
N ASN A 100 -11.51 30.82 -17.10
CA ASN A 100 -12.27 32.01 -17.50
C ASN A 100 -12.19 32.34 -19.00
N ARG A 101 -11.47 31.54 -19.80
CA ARG A 101 -11.38 31.76 -21.26
C ARG A 101 -12.71 31.49 -21.98
N PRO A 102 -13.11 32.31 -22.97
CA PRO A 102 -14.27 32.01 -23.82
C PRO A 102 -14.13 30.65 -24.52
N GLU A 103 -15.26 29.95 -24.69
CA GLU A 103 -15.28 28.64 -25.37
C GLU A 103 -14.94 28.71 -26.87
N ALA A 104 -15.17 29.87 -27.48
CA ALA A 104 -14.81 30.14 -28.87
C ALA A 104 -13.29 30.26 -29.10
N GLU A 105 -12.50 30.43 -28.04
CA GLU A 105 -11.04 30.37 -28.12
C GLU A 105 -10.57 28.90 -28.15
N ASN A 106 -9.43 28.62 -28.79
CA ASN A 106 -8.89 27.26 -28.82
C ASN A 106 -8.24 26.93 -27.46
N ILE A 107 -9.07 26.49 -26.50
CA ILE A 107 -8.65 26.19 -25.12
C ILE A 107 -7.57 25.10 -25.10
N GLY A 108 -7.66 24.09 -25.97
CA GLY A 108 -6.67 23.00 -26.03
C GLY A 108 -5.25 23.50 -26.28
N VAL A 109 -5.08 24.45 -27.23
CA VAL A 109 -3.78 25.09 -27.48
C VAL A 109 -3.33 25.90 -26.27
N MET A 110 -4.23 26.62 -25.61
CA MET A 110 -3.88 27.43 -24.43
C MET A 110 -3.41 26.57 -23.26
N VAL A 111 -4.07 25.43 -23.01
CA VAL A 111 -3.64 24.49 -21.95
C VAL A 111 -2.27 23.90 -22.31
N ASN A 112 -2.01 23.56 -23.58
CA ASN A 112 -0.68 23.11 -24.00
C ASN A 112 0.41 24.17 -23.74
N GLU A 113 0.14 25.44 -24.05
CA GLU A 113 1.09 26.52 -23.77
C GLU A 113 1.27 26.76 -22.27
N ALA A 114 0.21 26.64 -21.48
CA ALA A 114 0.29 26.68 -20.02
C ALA A 114 1.25 25.58 -19.50
N MET A 115 1.08 24.33 -19.94
CA MET A 115 1.96 23.23 -19.53
C MET A 115 3.42 23.48 -19.95
N ARG A 116 3.67 24.02 -21.15
CA ARG A 116 5.04 24.40 -21.57
C ARG A 116 5.63 25.52 -20.71
N ALA A 117 4.84 26.51 -20.34
CA ALA A 117 5.28 27.60 -19.48
C ALA A 117 5.64 27.10 -18.07
N ILE A 118 4.88 26.14 -17.53
CA ILE A 118 5.18 25.51 -16.24
C ILE A 118 6.52 24.78 -16.32
N GLU A 119 6.74 23.92 -17.32
CA GLU A 119 8.01 23.20 -17.46
C GLU A 119 9.22 24.13 -17.63
N LYS A 120 9.04 25.24 -18.36
CA LYS A 120 10.07 26.25 -18.57
C LYS A 120 10.55 26.87 -17.25
N HIS A 121 9.64 27.12 -16.32
CA HIS A 121 9.96 27.74 -15.02
C HIS A 121 10.25 26.73 -13.91
N ASN A 122 9.98 25.44 -14.13
CA ASN A 122 10.15 24.38 -13.14
C ASN A 122 10.92 23.21 -13.80
N PRO A 123 12.26 23.28 -13.85
CA PRO A 123 13.09 22.31 -14.58
C PRO A 123 12.92 20.85 -14.15
N GLN A 124 12.53 20.62 -12.90
CA GLN A 124 12.22 19.29 -12.36
C GLN A 124 11.00 18.63 -13.04
N LEU A 125 10.18 19.38 -13.77
CA LEU A 125 9.04 18.89 -14.56
C LEU A 125 9.30 18.88 -16.06
N ALA A 126 10.53 19.18 -16.52
CA ALA A 126 10.83 19.25 -17.95
C ALA A 126 10.42 17.95 -18.68
N GLY A 127 9.53 18.07 -19.67
CA GLY A 127 9.01 16.95 -20.46
C GLY A 127 7.95 16.08 -19.76
N VAL A 128 7.56 16.39 -18.53
CA VAL A 128 6.64 15.56 -17.73
C VAL A 128 5.17 15.84 -18.03
N LEU A 129 4.79 17.11 -18.21
CA LEU A 129 3.39 17.51 -18.31
C LEU A 129 2.77 17.11 -19.67
N PRO A 130 1.51 16.66 -19.70
CA PRO A 130 0.82 16.31 -20.93
C PRO A 130 0.61 17.54 -21.81
N LYS A 131 0.71 17.36 -23.13
CA LYS A 131 0.57 18.44 -24.13
C LYS A 131 -0.30 18.01 -25.32
N THR A 132 -1.23 17.10 -25.05
CA THR A 132 -2.14 16.48 -26.04
C THR A 132 -3.56 17.02 -25.93
N TYR A 133 -3.76 18.19 -25.31
CA TYR A 133 -5.08 18.81 -25.11
C TYR A 133 -5.76 19.24 -26.42
N TYR A 134 -5.05 19.22 -27.56
CA TYR A 134 -5.63 19.44 -28.88
C TYR A 134 -6.55 18.29 -29.34
N LEU A 135 -6.48 17.12 -28.69
CA LEU A 135 -7.37 15.99 -28.95
C LEU A 135 -8.78 16.23 -28.41
N PHE A 136 -8.94 17.16 -27.46
CA PHE A 136 -10.22 17.49 -26.85
C PHE A 136 -10.91 18.59 -27.65
N ASP A 137 -12.21 18.44 -27.87
CA ASP A 137 -13.01 19.58 -28.32
C ASP A 137 -13.12 20.64 -27.19
N SER A 138 -13.29 21.91 -27.57
CA SER A 138 -13.37 23.02 -26.61
C SER A 138 -14.51 22.84 -25.58
N PRO A 139 -15.74 22.42 -25.95
CA PRO A 139 -16.82 22.18 -24.99
C PRO A 139 -16.47 21.16 -23.91
N LEU A 140 -15.92 20.00 -24.31
CA LEU A 140 -15.50 18.92 -23.41
C LEU A 140 -14.40 19.41 -22.47
N LEU A 141 -13.35 20.03 -23.00
CA LEU A 141 -12.24 20.53 -22.19
C LEU A 141 -12.72 21.61 -21.20
N LYS A 142 -13.68 22.45 -21.59
CA LYS A 142 -14.30 23.42 -20.70
C LYS A 142 -15.09 22.76 -19.58
N GLN A 143 -15.85 21.71 -19.89
CA GLN A 143 -16.59 20.95 -18.89
C GLN A 143 -15.63 20.27 -17.91
N LEU A 144 -14.51 19.73 -18.38
CA LEU A 144 -13.48 19.13 -17.53
C LEU A 144 -12.83 20.16 -16.60
N LEU A 145 -12.44 21.33 -17.11
CA LEU A 145 -11.92 22.41 -16.28
C LEU A 145 -12.94 22.82 -15.19
N LYS A 146 -14.22 22.93 -15.54
CA LYS A 146 -15.28 23.22 -14.56
C LYS A 146 -15.40 22.11 -13.52
N LYS A 147 -15.34 20.85 -13.93
CA LYS A 147 -15.44 19.70 -13.01
C LYS A 147 -14.27 19.63 -12.04
N VAL A 148 -13.04 19.76 -12.55
CA VAL A 148 -11.83 19.80 -11.72
C VAL A 148 -11.89 20.99 -10.75
N SER A 149 -12.45 22.13 -11.15
CA SER A 149 -12.62 23.31 -10.26
C SER A 149 -13.58 23.09 -9.08
N GLU A 150 -14.36 22.01 -9.06
CA GLU A 150 -15.20 21.66 -7.92
C GLU A 150 -14.39 21.12 -6.73
N ILE A 151 -13.10 20.79 -6.93
CA ILE A 151 -12.19 20.44 -5.83
C ILE A 151 -11.93 21.69 -4.97
N PRO A 152 -12.23 21.67 -3.65
CA PRO A 152 -12.08 22.84 -2.80
C PRO A 152 -10.62 23.31 -2.73
N SER A 153 -10.38 24.61 -2.94
CA SER A 153 -9.05 25.21 -2.78
C SER A 153 -8.57 25.28 -1.33
N SER A 154 -9.49 25.15 -0.36
CA SER A 154 -9.20 25.08 1.08
C SER A 154 -8.80 23.69 1.56
N MET A 155 -8.74 22.71 0.65
CA MET A 155 -8.35 21.35 0.95
C MET A 155 -6.86 21.27 1.32
N ASP A 156 -6.53 20.46 2.32
CA ASP A 156 -5.13 20.23 2.68
C ASP A 156 -4.39 19.41 1.59
N TYR A 157 -3.05 19.44 1.64
CA TYR A 157 -2.21 18.78 0.64
C TYR A 157 -2.44 17.27 0.59
N ASP A 158 -2.67 16.65 1.75
CA ASP A 158 -2.90 15.22 1.85
C ASP A 158 -4.22 14.82 1.17
N ALA A 159 -5.28 15.61 1.33
CA ALA A 159 -6.56 15.39 0.69
C ALA A 159 -6.50 15.59 -0.83
N PHE A 160 -5.72 16.56 -1.31
CA PHE A 160 -5.50 16.69 -2.75
C PHE A 160 -4.76 15.47 -3.32
N GLY A 161 -3.69 15.05 -2.65
CA GLY A 161 -2.92 13.86 -3.03
C GLY A 161 -3.79 12.60 -3.12
N ARG A 162 -4.72 12.42 -2.18
CA ARG A 162 -5.70 11.32 -2.22
C ARG A 162 -6.61 11.35 -3.44
N ILE A 163 -7.12 12.53 -3.83
CA ILE A 163 -7.92 12.66 -5.07
C ILE A 163 -7.09 12.26 -6.30
N TYR A 164 -5.83 12.70 -6.36
CA TYR A 164 -4.96 12.35 -7.46
C TYR A 164 -4.68 10.84 -7.51
N GLU A 165 -4.37 10.20 -6.38
CA GLU A 165 -4.18 8.75 -6.28
C GLU A 165 -5.47 7.98 -6.61
N TYR A 166 -6.65 8.49 -6.21
CA TYR A 166 -7.94 7.90 -6.55
C TYR A 166 -8.14 7.85 -8.07
N PHE A 167 -7.98 8.98 -8.75
CA PHE A 167 -8.07 9.04 -10.22
C PHE A 167 -7.03 8.15 -10.90
N LEU A 168 -5.79 8.13 -10.39
CA LEU A 168 -4.74 7.27 -10.91
C LEU A 168 -5.09 5.79 -10.79
N GLY A 169 -5.67 5.37 -9.66
CA GLY A 169 -6.16 4.01 -9.45
C GLY A 169 -7.33 3.66 -10.37
N GLU A 170 -8.33 4.54 -10.47
CA GLU A 170 -9.49 4.35 -11.35
C GLU A 170 -9.10 4.24 -12.83
N PHE A 171 -8.19 5.10 -13.31
CA PHE A 171 -7.68 4.96 -14.67
C PHE A 171 -6.97 3.63 -14.89
N ALA A 172 -6.16 3.18 -13.94
CA ALA A 172 -5.50 1.87 -14.02
C ALA A 172 -6.50 0.71 -14.04
N MET A 173 -7.62 0.81 -13.31
CA MET A 173 -8.71 -0.16 -13.37
C MET A 173 -9.40 -0.17 -14.74
N SER A 174 -9.67 1.03 -15.29
CA SER A 174 -10.40 1.20 -16.56
C SER A 174 -9.62 0.73 -17.80
N GLU A 175 -8.29 0.79 -17.77
CA GLU A 175 -7.43 0.40 -18.89
C GLU A 175 -7.24 -1.13 -19.02
N GLY A 176 -7.75 -1.92 -18.08
CA GLY A 176 -7.77 -3.39 -18.14
C GLY A 176 -6.39 -4.05 -18.17
N GLN A 177 -6.30 -5.27 -18.72
CA GLN A 177 -5.07 -6.09 -18.79
C GLN A 177 -3.91 -5.46 -19.59
N GLY A 178 -4.11 -4.31 -20.24
CA GLY A 178 -3.05 -3.58 -20.94
C GLY A 178 -2.52 -2.34 -20.22
N GLY A 179 -3.24 -1.77 -19.25
CA GLY A 179 -2.85 -0.56 -18.51
C GLY A 179 -2.71 -0.73 -17.00
N GLY A 180 -3.26 -1.81 -16.44
CA GLY A 180 -3.21 -2.10 -15.00
C GLY A 180 -2.23 -3.21 -14.59
N GLU A 181 -1.24 -3.56 -15.41
CA GLU A 181 -0.19 -4.53 -15.03
C GLU A 181 0.79 -4.00 -13.96
N PHE A 182 0.69 -2.72 -13.57
CA PHE A 182 1.65 -2.07 -12.65
C PHE A 182 1.03 -1.27 -11.51
N TYR A 183 -0.31 -1.20 -11.40
CA TYR A 183 -0.93 -0.50 -10.27
C TYR A 183 -1.06 -1.45 -9.07
N THR A 184 -0.42 -1.07 -7.97
CA THR A 184 -0.48 -1.83 -6.72
C THR A 184 -1.52 -1.20 -5.80
N PRO A 185 -2.50 -1.96 -5.29
CA PRO A 185 -3.51 -1.45 -4.37
C PRO A 185 -2.89 -0.77 -3.15
N VAL A 186 -3.47 0.36 -2.74
CA VAL A 186 -2.95 1.18 -1.62
C VAL A 186 -2.82 0.36 -0.34
N SER A 187 -3.77 -0.53 -0.05
CA SER A 187 -3.74 -1.40 1.14
C SER A 187 -2.52 -2.32 1.19
N ILE A 188 -2.10 -2.87 0.04
CA ILE A 188 -0.90 -3.71 -0.07
C ILE A 188 0.35 -2.86 0.15
N VAL A 189 0.45 -1.73 -0.55
CA VAL A 189 1.59 -0.81 -0.43
C VAL A 189 1.75 -0.31 1.01
N ARG A 190 0.62 -0.01 1.68
CA ARG A 190 0.60 0.39 3.08
C ARG A 190 1.20 -0.66 4.00
N LEU A 191 0.79 -1.92 3.86
CA LEU A 191 1.39 -2.99 4.67
C LEU A 191 2.89 -3.14 4.39
N LEU A 192 3.33 -3.02 3.14
CA LEU A 192 4.76 -3.04 2.81
C LEU A 192 5.52 -1.96 3.58
N THR A 193 5.03 -0.73 3.56
CA THR A 193 5.66 0.41 4.26
C THR A 193 5.64 0.26 5.78
N GLU A 194 4.54 -0.23 6.35
CA GLU A 194 4.40 -0.41 7.80
C GLU A 194 5.32 -1.52 8.36
N VAL A 195 5.67 -2.52 7.55
CA VAL A 195 6.54 -3.62 7.99
C VAL A 195 8.04 -3.29 7.86
N ILE A 196 8.43 -2.54 6.82
CA ILE A 196 9.84 -2.17 6.64
C ILE A 196 10.24 -0.89 7.37
N GLU A 197 9.26 0.00 7.62
CA GLU A 197 9.39 1.24 8.38
C GLU A 197 10.45 2.22 7.83
N PRO A 198 10.22 2.81 6.63
CA PRO A 198 11.20 3.65 5.96
C PRO A 198 11.25 5.05 6.58
N TYR A 199 11.76 5.18 7.81
CA TYR A 199 11.83 6.47 8.51
C TYR A 199 12.76 7.48 7.83
N HIS A 200 13.96 7.06 7.41
CA HIS A 200 14.95 7.91 6.75
C HIS A 200 15.93 7.09 5.91
N GLY A 201 16.46 7.66 4.84
CA GLY A 201 17.52 7.05 4.03
C GLY A 201 17.18 6.94 2.55
N ARG A 202 17.95 6.12 1.84
CA ARG A 202 17.80 5.89 0.39
C ARG A 202 16.78 4.79 0.14
N ILE A 203 15.77 5.11 -0.66
CA ILE A 203 14.72 4.18 -1.08
C ILE A 203 14.81 3.93 -2.60
N LEU A 204 14.74 2.66 -2.98
CA LEU A 204 14.73 2.21 -4.37
C LEU A 204 13.43 1.47 -4.70
N ASP A 205 12.85 1.80 -5.85
CA ASP A 205 11.92 0.92 -6.55
C ASP A 205 12.41 0.71 -8.00
N PRO A 206 12.93 -0.47 -8.37
CA PRO A 206 13.49 -0.72 -9.69
C PRO A 206 12.40 -1.08 -10.73
N ALA A 207 11.11 -1.02 -10.36
CA ALA A 207 9.97 -1.16 -11.26
C ALA A 207 8.86 -0.20 -10.81
N CYS A 208 9.20 1.09 -10.73
CA CYS A 208 8.47 2.05 -9.88
C CYS A 208 7.07 2.41 -10.34
N GLY A 209 6.70 2.08 -11.58
CA GLY A 209 5.39 2.37 -12.13
C GLY A 209 5.04 3.85 -11.92
N SER A 210 3.85 4.12 -11.40
CA SER A 210 3.35 5.47 -11.11
C SER A 210 3.82 6.07 -9.78
N GLY A 211 4.77 5.43 -9.08
CA GLY A 211 5.38 5.97 -7.86
C GLY A 211 4.58 5.78 -6.56
N GLY A 212 3.53 4.94 -6.57
CA GLY A 212 2.70 4.69 -5.38
C GLY A 212 3.48 4.18 -4.16
N MET A 213 4.54 3.39 -4.37
CA MET A 213 5.43 2.92 -3.30
C MET A 213 6.08 4.10 -2.57
N PHE A 214 6.63 5.08 -3.31
CA PHE A 214 7.29 6.25 -2.74
C PHE A 214 6.31 7.18 -2.00
N VAL A 215 5.13 7.41 -2.58
CA VAL A 215 4.08 8.22 -1.94
C VAL A 215 3.63 7.60 -0.62
N SER A 216 3.50 6.27 -0.57
CA SER A 216 3.17 5.58 0.67
C SER A 216 4.27 5.69 1.72
N SER A 217 5.54 5.53 1.32
CA SER A 217 6.69 5.71 2.22
C SER A 217 6.76 7.13 2.77
N ALA A 218 6.53 8.14 1.93
CA ALA A 218 6.46 9.52 2.39
C ALA A 218 5.30 9.76 3.36
N ARG A 219 4.12 9.19 3.10
CA ARG A 219 2.99 9.29 4.04
C ARG A 219 3.32 8.62 5.38
N PHE A 220 4.00 7.47 5.38
CA PHE A 220 4.48 6.85 6.61
C PHE A 220 5.35 7.82 7.41
N VAL A 221 6.37 8.43 6.80
CA VAL A 221 7.24 9.43 7.48
C VAL A 221 6.44 10.62 8.02
N ALA A 222 5.50 11.15 7.24
CA ALA A 222 4.64 12.27 7.65
C ALA A 222 3.74 11.92 8.84
N GLN A 223 3.15 10.72 8.85
CA GLN A 223 2.32 10.23 9.95
C GLN A 223 3.11 10.13 11.27
N HIS A 224 4.41 9.82 11.16
CA HIS A 224 5.37 9.80 12.27
C HIS A 224 6.01 11.17 12.55
N LYS A 225 5.36 12.27 12.11
CA LYS A 225 5.72 13.66 12.44
C LYS A 225 7.09 14.11 11.93
N GLN A 226 7.59 13.48 10.88
CA GLN A 226 8.83 13.86 10.20
C GLN A 226 8.53 14.47 8.82
N ASN A 227 9.50 15.18 8.23
CA ASN A 227 9.35 15.77 6.89
C ASN A 227 9.88 14.80 5.82
N PRO A 228 9.00 14.19 4.99
CA PRO A 228 9.43 13.16 4.03
C PRO A 228 10.49 13.64 3.03
N SER A 229 10.38 14.89 2.58
CA SER A 229 11.32 15.48 1.62
C SER A 229 12.74 15.65 2.17
N ALA A 230 12.88 15.72 3.49
CA ALA A 230 14.17 15.82 4.17
C ALA A 230 14.74 14.43 4.54
N GLU A 231 13.86 13.47 4.84
CA GLU A 231 14.26 12.15 5.34
C GLU A 231 14.51 11.12 4.22
N LEU A 232 13.79 11.20 3.11
CA LEU A 232 13.83 10.18 2.05
C LEU A 232 14.55 10.65 0.79
N SER A 233 15.48 9.81 0.32
CA SER A 233 16.13 9.98 -0.98
C SER A 233 15.59 8.97 -1.98
N ILE A 234 14.66 9.42 -2.83
CA ILE A 234 13.87 8.58 -3.74
C ILE A 234 14.63 8.28 -5.04
N HIS A 235 14.70 7.00 -5.40
CA HIS A 235 15.30 6.51 -6.64
C HIS A 235 14.38 5.48 -7.29
N GLY A 236 14.05 5.69 -8.57
CA GLY A 236 13.14 4.81 -9.29
C GLY A 236 13.66 4.43 -10.67
N ILE A 237 13.24 3.27 -11.17
CA ILE A 237 13.44 2.87 -12.56
C ILE A 237 12.08 2.43 -13.12
N GLU A 238 11.71 3.00 -14.27
CA GLU A 238 10.51 2.61 -15.01
C GLU A 238 10.87 2.39 -16.49
N LYS A 239 10.40 1.31 -17.09
CA LYS A 239 10.73 0.96 -18.46
C LYS A 239 10.06 1.90 -19.47
N THR A 240 8.79 2.26 -19.23
CA THR A 240 8.02 3.11 -20.16
C THR A 240 8.16 4.59 -19.83
N ASP A 241 8.19 5.43 -20.86
CA ASP A 241 8.38 6.87 -20.64
C ASP A 241 7.09 7.50 -20.07
N GLU A 242 5.94 7.06 -20.56
CA GLU A 242 4.62 7.53 -20.16
C GLU A 242 4.38 7.31 -18.66
N THR A 243 4.62 6.08 -18.17
CA THR A 243 4.44 5.75 -16.75
C THR A 243 5.48 6.44 -15.87
N GLY A 244 6.72 6.59 -16.35
CA GLY A 244 7.76 7.34 -15.64
C GLY A 244 7.42 8.82 -15.45
N ARG A 245 6.75 9.45 -16.44
CA ARG A 245 6.22 10.82 -16.29
C ARG A 245 5.10 10.88 -15.26
N LEU A 246 4.20 9.88 -15.22
CA LEU A 246 3.17 9.78 -14.18
C LEU A 246 3.78 9.64 -12.79
N CYS A 247 4.85 8.86 -12.63
CA CYS A 247 5.61 8.76 -11.37
C CYS A 247 6.07 10.14 -10.89
N ARG A 248 6.76 10.88 -11.78
CA ARG A 248 7.29 12.21 -11.45
C ARG A 248 6.19 13.21 -11.12
N LEU A 249 5.06 13.13 -11.83
CA LEU A 249 3.91 13.97 -11.55
C LEU A 249 3.28 13.63 -10.19
N ASN A 250 3.13 12.34 -9.88
CA ASN A 250 2.59 11.88 -8.61
C ASN A 250 3.47 12.29 -7.42
N LEU A 251 4.80 12.20 -7.55
CA LEU A 251 5.74 12.72 -6.56
C LEU A 251 5.55 14.23 -6.36
N ALA A 252 5.45 15.01 -7.44
CA ALA A 252 5.29 16.46 -7.35
C ALA A 252 3.96 16.88 -6.69
N VAL A 253 2.86 16.16 -6.91
CA VAL A 253 1.58 16.36 -6.20
C VAL A 253 1.74 16.17 -4.70
N HIS A 254 2.60 15.25 -4.28
CA HIS A 254 2.86 14.97 -2.88
C HIS A 254 4.01 15.81 -2.30
N GLY A 255 4.51 16.81 -3.04
CA GLY A 255 5.62 17.65 -2.60
C GLY A 255 6.96 16.91 -2.49
N LEU A 256 7.12 15.82 -3.25
CA LEU A 256 8.31 14.97 -3.27
C LEU A 256 9.10 15.19 -4.56
N GLU A 257 10.41 14.96 -4.47
CA GLU A 257 11.32 14.90 -5.61
C GLU A 257 12.12 13.59 -5.56
N GLY A 258 12.45 13.04 -6.73
CA GLY A 258 13.17 11.78 -6.81
C GLY A 258 13.92 11.62 -8.12
N ARG A 259 14.98 10.82 -8.12
CA ARG A 259 15.73 10.45 -9.31
C ARG A 259 15.05 9.28 -10.01
N ILE A 260 14.12 9.57 -10.90
CA ILE A 260 13.37 8.57 -11.67
C ILE A 260 14.00 8.40 -13.05
N MET A 261 14.55 7.22 -13.32
CA MET A 261 15.11 6.85 -14.61
C MET A 261 14.02 6.16 -15.42
N HIS A 262 13.61 6.76 -16.52
CA HIS A 262 12.50 6.23 -17.32
C HIS A 262 12.70 6.36 -18.83
N GLY A 263 12.07 5.46 -19.59
CA GLY A 263 12.17 5.44 -21.04
C GLY A 263 13.59 5.17 -21.55
N GLY A 264 13.89 5.57 -22.80
CA GLY A 264 15.26 5.60 -23.31
C GLY A 264 16.03 4.27 -23.26
N ASN A 265 15.34 3.13 -23.46
CA ASN A 265 15.84 1.75 -23.34
C ASN A 265 16.28 1.30 -21.94
N VAL A 266 16.03 2.08 -20.88
CA VAL A 266 16.37 1.65 -19.51
C VAL A 266 15.57 0.40 -19.12
N ASN A 267 16.27 -0.59 -18.58
CA ASN A 267 15.68 -1.83 -18.15
C ASN A 267 16.44 -2.40 -16.95
N SER A 268 15.76 -2.52 -15.82
CA SER A 268 16.35 -2.96 -14.55
C SER A 268 16.95 -4.36 -14.58
N TYR A 269 16.66 -5.22 -15.56
CA TYR A 269 17.40 -6.48 -15.70
C TYR A 269 18.85 -6.24 -16.15
N TYR A 270 19.07 -5.29 -17.05
CA TYR A 270 20.35 -5.11 -17.74
C TYR A 270 21.12 -3.87 -17.27
N ASP A 271 20.40 -2.84 -16.87
CA ASP A 271 20.95 -1.54 -16.51
C ASP A 271 20.90 -1.34 -15.00
N ASP A 272 21.89 -0.60 -14.48
CA ASP A 272 21.97 -0.19 -13.08
C ASP A 272 22.27 1.32 -12.99
N PRO A 273 21.29 2.18 -13.37
CA PRO A 273 21.54 3.62 -13.48
C PRO A 273 21.75 4.32 -12.14
N HIS A 274 21.50 3.61 -11.02
CA HIS A 274 21.64 4.14 -9.66
C HIS A 274 22.82 3.54 -8.89
N ASP A 275 23.62 2.67 -9.52
CA ASP A 275 24.67 1.90 -8.85
C ASP A 275 24.11 1.22 -7.58
N ALA A 276 23.09 0.38 -7.75
CA ALA A 276 22.21 -0.01 -6.66
C ALA A 276 22.84 -1.00 -5.68
N THR A 277 23.78 -1.83 -6.13
CA THR A 277 24.32 -2.94 -5.33
C THR A 277 24.94 -2.45 -4.01
N GLY A 278 24.37 -2.86 -2.88
CA GLY A 278 24.85 -2.55 -1.54
C GLY A 278 24.58 -1.13 -1.04
N ASN A 279 23.78 -0.33 -1.76
CA ASN A 279 23.77 1.12 -1.62
C ASN A 279 22.44 1.71 -1.10
N PHE A 280 21.41 0.88 -0.87
CA PHE A 280 20.08 1.33 -0.46
C PHE A 280 19.66 0.83 0.93
N ASP A 281 18.99 1.71 1.70
CA ASP A 281 18.41 1.37 3.00
C ASP A 281 17.09 0.63 2.84
N PHE A 282 16.31 1.01 1.81
CA PHE A 282 15.01 0.41 1.54
C PHE A 282 14.83 0.04 0.08
N VAL A 283 14.19 -1.11 -0.15
CA VAL A 283 13.66 -1.50 -1.47
C VAL A 283 12.18 -1.82 -1.33
N LEU A 284 11.33 -1.16 -2.11
CA LEU A 284 9.90 -1.47 -2.20
C LEU A 284 9.56 -1.67 -3.66
N ALA A 285 8.86 -2.75 -3.99
CA ALA A 285 8.57 -3.06 -5.38
C ALA A 285 7.36 -3.97 -5.57
N ASN A 286 6.71 -3.81 -6.71
CA ASN A 286 5.81 -4.81 -7.31
C ASN A 286 6.23 -5.00 -8.77
N PRO A 287 7.24 -5.86 -9.03
CA PRO A 287 7.78 -6.04 -10.38
C PRO A 287 6.80 -6.82 -11.27
N PRO A 288 6.95 -6.76 -12.61
CA PRO A 288 6.22 -7.66 -13.50
C PRO A 288 6.57 -9.13 -13.21
N PHE A 289 5.56 -9.96 -13.01
CA PHE A 289 5.72 -11.37 -12.68
C PHE A 289 5.94 -12.25 -13.93
N ASN A 290 6.66 -13.35 -13.74
CA ASN A 290 6.80 -14.43 -14.73
C ASN A 290 7.26 -13.95 -16.13
N VAL A 291 8.07 -12.89 -16.17
CA VAL A 291 8.62 -12.40 -17.44
C VAL A 291 9.55 -13.46 -18.02
N ASN A 292 9.27 -13.83 -19.26
CA ASN A 292 10.01 -14.84 -20.03
C ASN A 292 11.11 -14.18 -20.86
N ALA A 293 12.08 -15.00 -21.27
CA ALA A 293 13.07 -14.66 -22.29
C ALA A 293 13.94 -13.42 -21.96
N VAL A 294 14.28 -13.23 -20.67
CA VAL A 294 15.35 -12.30 -20.28
C VAL A 294 16.68 -12.85 -20.80
N ASP A 295 17.44 -11.99 -21.49
CA ASP A 295 18.70 -12.34 -22.15
C ASP A 295 19.82 -12.55 -21.12
N LYS A 296 20.10 -13.81 -20.83
CA LYS A 296 21.11 -14.21 -19.84
C LYS A 296 22.54 -13.91 -20.28
N GLU A 297 22.81 -13.81 -21.58
CA GLU A 297 24.16 -13.51 -22.06
C GLU A 297 24.58 -12.11 -21.59
N ARG A 298 23.63 -11.16 -21.60
CA ARG A 298 23.82 -9.80 -21.07
C ARG A 298 23.99 -9.75 -19.55
N LEU A 299 23.64 -10.80 -18.82
CA LEU A 299 23.71 -10.84 -17.36
C LEU A 299 25.01 -11.46 -16.82
N LYS A 300 25.83 -12.10 -17.68
CA LYS A 300 27.00 -12.89 -17.24
C LYS A 300 27.95 -12.14 -16.33
N ASP A 301 28.25 -10.88 -16.65
CA ASP A 301 29.18 -10.04 -15.87
C ASP A 301 28.57 -9.52 -14.56
N SER A 302 27.26 -9.69 -14.38
CA SER A 302 26.50 -9.30 -13.19
C SER A 302 26.24 -10.45 -12.22
N VAL A 303 26.77 -11.65 -12.50
CA VAL A 303 26.57 -12.85 -11.66
C VAL A 303 27.75 -13.07 -10.72
N GLY A 304 27.45 -13.48 -9.49
CA GLY A 304 28.43 -13.91 -8.50
C GLY A 304 28.47 -13.03 -7.23
N PRO A 305 29.23 -13.44 -6.20
CA PRO A 305 29.23 -12.78 -4.90
C PRO A 305 29.51 -11.27 -5.01
N GLY A 306 28.69 -10.45 -4.33
CA GLY A 306 28.81 -8.99 -4.36
C GLY A 306 28.38 -8.33 -5.67
N ARG A 307 27.76 -9.07 -6.60
CA ARG A 307 27.16 -8.54 -7.83
C ARG A 307 25.63 -8.50 -7.74
N ARG A 308 24.99 -8.05 -8.81
CA ARG A 308 23.53 -7.89 -8.93
C ARG A 308 22.77 -9.22 -8.78
N PHE A 309 23.35 -10.32 -9.28
CA PHE A 309 22.79 -11.68 -9.19
C PHE A 309 23.75 -12.60 -8.42
N PRO A 310 23.79 -12.51 -7.08
CA PRO A 310 24.83 -13.16 -6.29
C PRO A 310 24.72 -14.68 -6.20
N PHE A 311 23.54 -15.25 -6.45
CA PHE A 311 23.25 -16.67 -6.25
C PHE A 311 23.08 -17.45 -7.56
N GLY A 312 23.45 -16.85 -8.69
CA GLY A 312 23.32 -17.43 -10.02
C GLY A 312 22.06 -16.98 -10.75
N LEU A 313 21.80 -17.61 -11.91
CA LEU A 313 20.67 -17.26 -12.78
C LEU A 313 19.54 -18.29 -12.68
N PRO A 314 18.26 -17.87 -12.62
CA PRO A 314 17.11 -18.77 -12.71
C PRO A 314 16.98 -19.35 -14.13
N ARG A 315 15.94 -20.13 -14.41
CA ARG A 315 15.58 -20.57 -15.78
C ARG A 315 15.16 -19.37 -16.64
N THR A 316 15.23 -19.54 -17.96
CA THR A 316 14.95 -18.46 -18.94
C THR A 316 13.45 -18.14 -19.07
N ASP A 317 12.59 -19.02 -18.60
CA ASP A 317 11.13 -18.93 -18.63
C ASP A 317 10.56 -18.28 -17.35
N ASN A 318 11.40 -17.68 -16.49
CA ASN A 318 10.89 -16.94 -15.35
C ASN A 318 11.92 -15.97 -14.74
N ALA A 319 11.65 -14.67 -14.84
CA ALA A 319 12.50 -13.61 -14.27
C ALA A 319 12.27 -13.32 -12.77
N ASN A 320 11.34 -13.99 -12.09
CA ASN A 320 11.00 -13.70 -10.68
C ASN A 320 12.24 -13.69 -9.78
N TYR A 321 13.15 -14.67 -9.96
CA TYR A 321 14.38 -14.77 -9.18
C TYR A 321 15.51 -13.84 -9.65
N LEU A 322 15.36 -13.16 -10.78
CA LEU A 322 16.20 -12.00 -11.11
C LEU A 322 15.77 -10.81 -10.24
N TRP A 323 14.48 -10.52 -10.16
CA TRP A 323 13.95 -9.45 -9.30
C TRP A 323 14.27 -9.65 -7.83
N ILE A 324 13.99 -10.84 -7.29
CA ILE A 324 14.26 -11.16 -5.88
C ILE A 324 15.76 -10.93 -5.55
N GLN A 325 16.65 -11.30 -6.46
CA GLN A 325 18.09 -11.08 -6.29
C GLN A 325 18.49 -9.61 -6.42
N LEU A 326 17.84 -8.84 -7.31
CA LEU A 326 18.06 -7.39 -7.41
C LEU A 326 17.64 -6.68 -6.12
N PHE A 327 16.49 -7.04 -5.55
CA PHE A 327 16.05 -6.47 -4.27
C PHE A 327 17.03 -6.83 -3.15
N TYR A 328 17.48 -8.08 -3.09
CA TYR A 328 18.48 -8.51 -2.13
C TYR A 328 19.81 -7.76 -2.32
N SER A 329 20.35 -7.70 -3.54
CA SER A 329 21.68 -7.15 -3.79
C SER A 329 21.72 -5.62 -3.64
N ALA A 330 20.61 -4.92 -3.91
CA ALA A 330 20.53 -3.47 -3.76
C ALA A 330 20.65 -2.99 -2.30
N LEU A 331 20.18 -3.79 -1.34
CA LEU A 331 20.22 -3.42 0.07
C LEU A 331 21.64 -3.31 0.61
N ASN A 332 21.93 -2.27 1.39
CA ASN A 332 23.10 -2.19 2.24
C ASN A 332 23.00 -3.18 3.41
N GLU A 333 24.02 -3.27 4.25
CA GLU A 333 24.07 -4.24 5.35
C GLU A 333 22.92 -4.11 6.37
N ARG A 334 22.29 -2.95 6.53
CA ARG A 334 21.17 -2.69 7.45
C ARG A 334 19.83 -2.59 6.73
N GLY A 335 19.81 -2.75 5.41
CA GLY A 335 18.65 -2.46 4.61
C GLY A 335 17.52 -3.46 4.80
N ARG A 336 16.30 -2.98 4.59
CA ARG A 336 15.07 -3.77 4.58
C ARG A 336 14.38 -3.69 3.22
N ALA A 337 13.77 -4.77 2.75
CA ALA A 337 12.93 -4.72 1.56
C ALA A 337 11.54 -5.25 1.84
N GLY A 338 10.54 -4.74 1.13
CA GLY A 338 9.17 -5.22 1.14
C GLY A 338 8.65 -5.25 -0.29
N PHE A 339 8.31 -6.42 -0.81
CA PHE A 339 7.94 -6.54 -2.22
C PHE A 339 6.89 -7.62 -2.48
N VAL A 340 6.15 -7.44 -3.56
CA VAL A 340 5.11 -8.38 -4.00
C VAL A 340 5.71 -9.38 -4.97
N MET A 341 5.37 -10.66 -4.82
CA MET A 341 5.68 -11.70 -5.81
C MET A 341 4.49 -12.62 -6.05
N ALA A 342 4.46 -13.23 -7.24
CA ALA A 342 3.55 -14.35 -7.51
C ALA A 342 3.75 -15.49 -6.50
N ASN A 343 2.67 -16.15 -6.08
CA ASN A 343 2.72 -17.28 -5.14
C ASN A 343 3.67 -18.40 -5.60
N SER A 344 3.74 -18.64 -6.91
CA SER A 344 4.64 -19.65 -7.51
C SER A 344 6.12 -19.41 -7.19
N ALA A 345 6.55 -18.17 -6.95
CA ALA A 345 7.93 -17.86 -6.60
C ALA A 345 8.34 -18.48 -5.25
N SER A 346 7.40 -18.63 -4.31
CA SER A 346 7.67 -19.18 -2.97
C SER A 346 7.94 -20.68 -2.97
N ASP A 347 7.55 -21.41 -4.02
CA ASP A 347 7.66 -22.86 -4.11
C ASP A 347 8.32 -23.35 -5.42
N ALA A 348 8.91 -22.43 -6.19
CA ALA A 348 9.56 -22.73 -7.46
C ALA A 348 10.68 -23.79 -7.29
N ARG A 349 10.82 -24.67 -8.28
CA ARG A 349 11.74 -25.82 -8.28
C ARG A 349 13.02 -25.52 -9.10
N SER A 350 13.96 -26.45 -9.15
CA SER A 350 15.18 -26.35 -9.98
C SER A 350 16.11 -25.21 -9.53
N SER A 351 16.68 -24.43 -10.45
CA SER A 351 17.60 -23.32 -10.13
C SER A 351 16.98 -22.30 -9.18
N GLU A 352 15.67 -22.06 -9.26
CA GLU A 352 14.96 -21.15 -8.36
C GLU A 352 14.96 -21.66 -6.92
N GLN A 353 14.84 -22.98 -6.72
CA GLN A 353 14.93 -23.59 -5.39
C GLN A 353 16.33 -23.41 -4.80
N GLU A 354 17.37 -23.56 -5.61
CA GLU A 354 18.75 -23.40 -5.18
C GLU A 354 19.08 -21.93 -4.83
N ILE A 355 18.62 -20.97 -5.64
CA ILE A 355 18.73 -19.55 -5.31
C ILE A 355 17.97 -19.24 -4.01
N ARG A 356 16.75 -19.78 -3.86
CA ARG A 356 15.94 -19.59 -2.64
C ARG A 356 16.61 -20.17 -1.41
N ARG A 357 17.22 -21.36 -1.51
CA ARG A 357 18.01 -21.98 -0.44
C ARG A 357 19.13 -21.03 0.01
N GLN A 358 19.96 -20.55 -0.91
CA GLN A 358 21.06 -19.64 -0.58
C GLN A 358 20.57 -18.32 0.03
N LEU A 359 19.44 -17.79 -0.47
CA LEU A 359 18.80 -16.60 0.08
C LEU A 359 18.32 -16.82 1.53
N ILE A 360 17.71 -17.97 1.83
CA ILE A 360 17.27 -18.32 3.19
C ILE A 360 18.47 -18.53 4.12
N GLU A 361 19.49 -19.24 3.65
CA GLU A 361 20.74 -19.48 4.38
C GLU A 361 21.51 -18.18 4.67
N SER A 362 21.33 -17.14 3.84
CA SER A 362 21.86 -15.79 4.12
C SER A 362 21.21 -15.10 5.32
N ARG A 363 20.15 -15.69 5.91
CA ARG A 363 19.35 -15.14 7.02
C ARG A 363 18.73 -13.78 6.72
N THR A 364 18.48 -13.47 5.45
CA THR A 364 17.90 -12.17 5.04
C THR A 364 16.38 -12.21 4.90
N VAL A 365 15.79 -13.36 4.52
CA VAL A 365 14.33 -13.52 4.46
C VAL A 365 13.76 -13.36 5.87
N ASP A 366 12.92 -12.36 6.11
CA ASP A 366 12.42 -11.98 7.43
C ASP A 366 10.97 -12.44 7.65
N VAL A 367 10.06 -11.98 6.81
CA VAL A 367 8.61 -12.23 6.91
C VAL A 367 8.05 -12.62 5.55
N MET A 368 7.10 -13.55 5.55
CA MET A 368 6.33 -13.99 4.38
C MET A 368 4.84 -13.85 4.68
N VAL A 369 4.10 -13.13 3.83
CA VAL A 369 2.65 -12.90 4.01
C VAL A 369 1.87 -13.44 2.82
N ALA A 370 0.98 -14.40 3.05
CA ALA A 370 0.07 -14.89 2.02
C ALA A 370 -1.12 -13.93 1.89
N VAL A 371 -1.37 -13.45 0.68
CA VAL A 371 -2.44 -12.51 0.37
C VAL A 371 -3.57 -13.24 -0.33
N GLY A 372 -4.81 -12.92 0.05
CA GLY A 372 -6.01 -13.49 -0.56
C GLY A 372 -6.14 -13.15 -2.05
N PRO A 373 -6.99 -13.89 -2.79
CA PRO A 373 -7.37 -13.49 -4.14
C PRO A 373 -8.11 -12.15 -4.13
N ASN A 374 -8.29 -11.55 -5.31
CA ASN A 374 -9.13 -10.37 -5.52
C ASN A 374 -8.67 -9.08 -4.82
N MET A 375 -7.41 -9.04 -4.35
CA MET A 375 -6.81 -7.82 -3.81
C MET A 375 -6.34 -6.87 -4.90
N PHE A 376 -5.93 -7.42 -6.06
CA PHE A 376 -5.58 -6.64 -7.24
C PHE A 376 -6.82 -6.41 -8.11
N TYR A 377 -6.89 -5.23 -8.74
CA TYR A 377 -8.06 -4.84 -9.53
C TYR A 377 -8.13 -5.50 -10.91
N THR A 378 -6.99 -5.84 -11.49
CA THR A 378 -6.91 -6.40 -12.85
C THR A 378 -6.75 -7.91 -12.89
N VAL A 379 -6.44 -8.54 -11.75
CA VAL A 379 -6.22 -9.97 -11.63
C VAL A 379 -6.79 -10.51 -10.32
N THR A 380 -7.41 -11.69 -10.39
CA THR A 380 -7.98 -12.37 -9.22
C THR A 380 -6.96 -13.21 -8.47
N LEU A 381 -5.77 -13.41 -9.05
CA LEU A 381 -4.75 -14.31 -8.51
C LEU A 381 -4.20 -13.81 -7.16
N PRO A 382 -4.04 -14.71 -6.18
CA PRO A 382 -3.38 -14.38 -4.93
C PRO A 382 -1.88 -14.14 -5.14
N CYS A 383 -1.27 -13.38 -4.23
CA CYS A 383 0.15 -13.09 -4.22
C CYS A 383 0.76 -13.33 -2.83
N THR A 384 2.09 -13.26 -2.76
CA THR A 384 2.84 -13.33 -1.50
C THR A 384 3.64 -12.05 -1.35
N LEU A 385 3.58 -11.44 -0.17
CA LEU A 385 4.49 -10.35 0.20
C LEU A 385 5.72 -10.94 0.88
N TRP A 386 6.88 -10.48 0.44
CA TRP A 386 8.17 -10.91 0.95
C TRP A 386 8.83 -9.72 1.64
N PHE A 387 9.45 -10.00 2.78
CA PHE A 387 10.19 -9.01 3.51
C PHE A 387 11.62 -9.48 3.76
N PHE A 388 12.58 -8.61 3.47
CA PHE A 388 13.98 -8.81 3.78
C PHE A 388 14.41 -7.89 4.90
N ASP A 389 15.30 -8.38 5.76
CA ASP A 389 16.05 -7.58 6.73
C ASP A 389 17.49 -8.11 6.78
N LYS A 390 18.44 -7.36 6.20
CA LYS A 390 19.86 -7.75 6.23
C LYS A 390 20.51 -7.61 7.60
N ALA A 391 19.91 -6.86 8.52
CA ALA A 391 20.40 -6.76 9.89
C ALA A 391 20.14 -8.02 10.72
N LYS A 392 19.15 -8.83 10.31
CA LYS A 392 18.83 -10.11 10.93
C LYS A 392 20.02 -11.07 11.01
N ALA A 393 20.86 -11.12 9.97
CA ALA A 393 22.04 -11.98 9.93
C ALA A 393 23.11 -11.63 11.00
N ARG A 394 23.04 -10.44 11.60
CA ARG A 394 23.95 -9.99 12.67
C ARG A 394 23.44 -10.29 14.08
N LEU A 395 22.18 -10.73 14.21
CA LEU A 395 21.67 -11.16 15.52
C LEU A 395 22.48 -12.38 15.97
N SER A 396 23.07 -12.28 17.17
CA SER A 396 23.86 -13.40 17.70
C SER A 396 22.92 -14.59 17.94
N PRO A 397 23.30 -15.82 17.54
CA PRO A 397 22.56 -16.99 18.01
C PRO A 397 22.62 -17.01 19.54
N PRO A 398 21.55 -17.42 20.23
CA PRO A 398 21.58 -17.53 21.68
C PRO A 398 22.76 -18.43 22.04
N SER A 399 23.69 -17.90 22.82
CA SER A 399 24.71 -18.71 23.47
C SER A 399 23.96 -19.84 24.19
N SER A 400 24.30 -21.10 23.89
CA SER A 400 24.01 -22.22 24.80
C SER A 400 24.28 -21.78 26.24
N PRO A 401 23.54 -22.29 27.25
CA PRO A 401 23.56 -21.75 28.61
C PRO A 401 24.99 -21.83 29.16
N ALA A 402 25.75 -20.77 28.93
CA ALA A 402 27.05 -20.58 29.50
C ALA A 402 26.71 -20.21 30.93
N LEU A 403 27.05 -21.10 31.86
CA LEU A 403 27.15 -20.81 33.28
C LEU A 403 27.85 -19.45 33.41
N LEU A 404 27.07 -18.40 33.66
CA LEU A 404 27.59 -17.06 33.81
C LEU A 404 28.57 -17.08 35.00
N PRO A 405 29.78 -16.52 34.86
CA PRO A 405 30.62 -16.32 36.02
C PRO A 405 29.89 -15.37 36.97
N LYS A 406 29.81 -15.75 38.25
CA LYS A 406 29.24 -14.89 39.31
C LYS A 406 29.96 -13.54 39.29
N VAL A 407 29.25 -12.48 38.92
CA VAL A 407 29.71 -11.11 39.12
C VAL A 407 29.24 -10.68 40.50
N GLU A 408 30.18 -10.50 41.43
CA GLU A 408 29.92 -9.78 42.67
C GLU A 408 29.90 -8.28 42.36
N GLY A 409 28.71 -7.69 42.22
CA GLY A 409 28.54 -6.26 42.01
C GLY A 409 27.08 -5.91 41.68
N GLY A 410 26.48 -5.00 42.45
CA GLY A 410 25.04 -4.73 42.50
C GLY A 410 24.39 -4.36 41.16
N GLU A 411 23.14 -4.78 41.03
CA GLU A 411 22.32 -4.82 39.81
C GLU A 411 21.77 -3.46 39.33
N GLU A 412 22.15 -2.34 39.94
CA GLU A 412 21.43 -1.07 39.77
C GLU A 412 21.86 -0.20 38.56
N ASP A 413 23.00 -0.45 37.92
CA ASP A 413 23.61 0.45 36.91
C ASP A 413 23.50 0.01 35.42
N LEU A 414 22.63 -0.94 35.06
CA LEU A 414 22.45 -1.38 33.67
C LEU A 414 21.25 -0.67 32.97
N PRO A 415 21.37 -0.26 31.69
CA PRO A 415 20.28 0.38 30.95
C PRO A 415 19.08 -0.55 30.77
N LEU A 416 17.86 0.02 30.86
CA LEU A 416 16.57 -0.70 30.91
C LEU A 416 16.35 -1.69 29.75
N SER A 417 16.90 -1.38 28.57
CA SER A 417 16.82 -2.23 27.37
C SER A 417 17.51 -3.58 27.52
N ARG A 418 18.39 -3.74 28.52
CA ARG A 418 19.14 -4.98 28.77
C ARG A 418 18.56 -5.83 29.91
N ARG A 419 17.78 -5.23 30.82
CA ARG A 419 17.14 -5.96 31.95
C ARG A 419 16.00 -6.88 31.49
N ILE A 420 15.37 -6.58 30.36
CA ILE A 420 14.22 -7.34 29.85
C ILE A 420 14.66 -8.65 29.15
N LEU A 421 15.95 -8.82 28.83
CA LEU A 421 16.43 -9.98 28.08
C LEU A 421 16.98 -11.13 28.94
N THR A 422 17.08 -10.99 30.26
CA THR A 422 17.79 -11.98 31.10
C THR A 422 16.96 -12.70 32.14
N GLU A 423 15.65 -12.43 32.26
CA GLU A 423 14.78 -13.16 33.19
C GLU A 423 13.49 -13.59 32.51
N ARG A 424 13.51 -14.78 31.89
CA ARG A 424 12.34 -15.66 31.69
C ARG A 424 12.82 -17.04 31.23
N ASP A 425 13.47 -17.76 32.14
CA ASP A 425 13.53 -19.22 32.07
C ASP A 425 12.16 -19.76 32.53
N GLY A 426 11.26 -19.99 31.57
CA GLY A 426 9.94 -20.57 31.81
C GLY A 426 9.10 -20.64 30.53
N GLU A 427 9.18 -21.78 29.83
CA GLU A 427 8.22 -22.32 28.84
C GLU A 427 7.50 -21.33 27.89
N GLY A 428 8.24 -20.40 27.29
CA GLY A 428 7.77 -19.51 26.22
C GLY A 428 8.91 -19.15 25.28
N ASN A 429 9.48 -20.14 24.60
CA ASN A 429 10.68 -19.97 23.78
C ASN A 429 10.33 -19.24 22.48
N VAL A 430 10.38 -17.90 22.45
CA VAL A 430 10.35 -17.15 21.19
C VAL A 430 11.58 -17.59 20.40
N PRO A 431 11.42 -18.24 19.23
CA PRO A 431 12.54 -18.73 18.46
C PRO A 431 13.52 -17.60 18.13
N ASN A 432 14.82 -17.89 18.17
CA ASN A 432 15.84 -16.93 17.74
C ASN A 432 15.47 -16.36 16.37
N ARG A 433 15.20 -15.05 16.31
CA ARG A 433 14.85 -14.36 15.06
C ARG A 433 15.87 -14.65 13.97
N ALA A 434 17.18 -14.70 14.27
CA ALA A 434 18.22 -14.91 13.28
C ALA A 434 18.01 -16.16 12.41
N ASP A 435 17.48 -17.24 12.99
CA ASP A 435 17.32 -18.55 12.35
C ASP A 435 15.84 -18.91 12.09
N THR A 436 14.93 -17.94 12.12
CA THR A 436 13.50 -18.17 11.88
C THR A 436 12.90 -17.20 10.88
N VAL A 437 11.92 -17.63 10.09
CA VAL A 437 11.12 -16.76 9.21
C VAL A 437 9.71 -16.71 9.76
N LEU A 438 9.14 -15.51 9.87
CA LEU A 438 7.75 -15.33 10.27
C LEU A 438 6.83 -15.53 9.05
N PHE A 439 5.95 -16.52 9.15
CA PHE A 439 4.91 -16.75 8.15
C PHE A 439 3.59 -16.20 8.66
N ILE A 440 2.89 -15.43 7.83
CA ILE A 440 1.56 -14.87 8.11
C ILE A 440 0.61 -15.30 6.99
N ASP A 441 -0.58 -15.76 7.35
CA ASP A 441 -1.66 -16.03 6.42
C ASP A 441 -2.76 -14.99 6.55
N ALA A 442 -2.74 -14.01 5.65
CA ALA A 442 -3.70 -12.92 5.61
C ALA A 442 -4.86 -13.19 4.64
N ARG A 443 -5.00 -14.40 4.09
CA ARG A 443 -6.06 -14.73 3.10
C ARG A 443 -7.48 -14.58 3.67
N HIS A 444 -7.61 -14.67 4.99
CA HIS A 444 -8.86 -14.58 5.74
C HIS A 444 -9.04 -13.25 6.49
N ILE A 445 -8.17 -12.27 6.22
CA ILE A 445 -8.26 -10.90 6.71
C ILE A 445 -8.56 -10.03 5.50
N TYR A 446 -9.74 -9.46 5.42
CA TYR A 446 -10.10 -8.54 4.33
C TYR A 446 -11.35 -7.71 4.66
N ARG A 447 -11.58 -6.69 3.86
CA ARG A 447 -12.87 -6.04 3.69
C ARG A 447 -13.33 -6.29 2.26
N GLN A 448 -14.61 -6.59 2.09
CA GLN A 448 -15.20 -6.70 0.76
C GLN A 448 -15.59 -5.29 0.29
N VAL A 449 -14.96 -4.82 -0.80
CA VAL A 449 -15.19 -3.46 -1.33
C VAL A 449 -16.40 -3.47 -2.27
N ASP A 450 -16.41 -4.39 -3.22
CA ASP A 450 -17.51 -4.62 -4.15
C ASP A 450 -17.70 -6.13 -4.40
N ARG A 451 -18.39 -6.56 -5.46
CA ARG A 451 -18.59 -8.00 -5.75
C ARG A 451 -17.31 -8.74 -6.15
N ALA A 452 -16.34 -8.03 -6.72
CA ALA A 452 -15.13 -8.58 -7.31
C ALA A 452 -13.88 -8.31 -6.47
N HIS A 453 -13.83 -7.21 -5.72
CA HIS A 453 -12.59 -6.71 -5.10
C HIS A 453 -12.62 -6.70 -3.58
N ARG A 454 -11.43 -6.94 -3.01
CA ARG A 454 -11.15 -6.91 -1.57
C ARG A 454 -10.01 -5.95 -1.28
N ASP A 455 -10.00 -5.41 -0.06
CA ASP A 455 -8.88 -4.65 0.46
C ASP A 455 -8.64 -4.92 1.95
N TRP A 456 -7.71 -4.17 2.55
CA TRP A 456 -7.51 -4.15 3.99
C TRP A 456 -7.83 -2.78 4.56
N THR A 457 -8.51 -2.76 5.70
CA THR A 457 -8.74 -1.53 6.46
C THR A 457 -7.44 -1.06 7.14
N PRO A 458 -7.34 0.21 7.55
CA PRO A 458 -6.23 0.69 8.37
C PRO A 458 -5.99 -0.15 9.63
N ALA A 459 -7.06 -0.62 10.29
CA ALA A 459 -6.97 -1.47 11.47
C ALA A 459 -6.37 -2.85 11.16
N GLN A 460 -6.78 -3.47 10.04
CA GLN A 460 -6.23 -4.75 9.59
C GLN A 460 -4.73 -4.63 9.25
N ILE A 461 -4.33 -3.55 8.59
CA ILE A 461 -2.93 -3.29 8.27
C ILE A 461 -2.12 -3.06 9.55
N GLY A 462 -2.62 -2.21 10.47
CA GLY A 462 -1.99 -1.94 11.76
C GLY A 462 -1.83 -3.19 12.61
N PHE A 463 -2.84 -4.08 12.62
CA PHE A 463 -2.74 -5.39 13.29
C PHE A 463 -1.64 -6.27 12.70
N MET A 464 -1.59 -6.42 11.37
CA MET A 464 -0.56 -7.26 10.73
C MET A 464 0.85 -6.69 10.92
N ALA A 465 1.02 -5.37 10.86
CA ALA A 465 2.29 -4.72 11.13
C ALA A 465 2.71 -4.90 12.61
N ASN A 466 1.79 -4.75 13.55
CA ASN A 466 2.05 -5.00 14.98
C ASN A 466 2.33 -6.47 15.30
N LEU A 467 1.74 -7.41 14.57
CA LEU A 467 2.09 -8.83 14.67
C LEU A 467 3.58 -9.02 14.36
N VAL A 468 4.08 -8.37 13.30
CA VAL A 468 5.52 -8.40 12.98
C VAL A 468 6.35 -7.74 14.08
N ARG A 469 5.93 -6.58 14.60
CA ARG A 469 6.63 -5.88 15.70
C ARG A 469 6.70 -6.74 16.97
N LEU A 470 5.61 -7.40 17.35
CA LEU A 470 5.57 -8.36 18.46
C LEU A 470 6.60 -9.47 18.28
N TRP A 471 6.66 -10.07 17.09
CA TRP A 471 7.62 -11.13 16.79
C TRP A 471 9.07 -10.63 16.81
N ARG A 472 9.32 -9.40 16.35
CA ARG A 472 10.63 -8.76 16.40
C ARG A 472 11.04 -8.31 17.80
N GLY A 473 10.11 -8.29 18.77
CA GLY A 473 10.33 -7.70 20.09
C GLY A 473 10.42 -6.17 20.05
N GLU A 474 9.82 -5.55 19.04
CA GLU A 474 9.76 -4.10 18.84
C GLU A 474 8.53 -3.51 19.57
N ALA A 475 8.58 -2.22 19.86
CA ALA A 475 7.43 -1.52 20.44
C ALA A 475 6.26 -1.50 19.45
N LEU A 476 5.04 -1.65 19.95
CA LEU A 476 3.84 -1.60 19.12
C LEU A 476 3.54 -0.16 18.69
N ASP A 477 3.06 -0.03 17.46
CA ASP A 477 2.72 1.25 16.84
C ASP A 477 1.27 1.22 16.34
N TYR A 478 0.44 2.09 16.92
CA TYR A 478 -0.98 2.23 16.57
C TYR A 478 -1.28 3.51 15.81
N THR A 479 -0.26 4.18 15.26
CA THR A 479 -0.42 5.35 14.37
C THR A 479 -1.32 5.00 13.20
N LEU A 480 -1.18 3.79 12.65
CA LEU A 480 -2.14 3.20 11.71
C LEU A 480 -3.03 2.19 12.43
N GLY A 481 -4.34 2.31 12.24
CA GLY A 481 -5.33 1.37 12.77
C GLY A 481 -5.85 1.67 14.18
N GLY A 482 -5.14 2.49 14.96
CA GLY A 482 -5.64 3.03 16.23
C GLY A 482 -6.10 1.97 17.23
N ASP A 483 -7.19 2.27 17.93
CA ASP A 483 -7.72 1.42 19.00
C ASP A 483 -8.24 0.07 18.49
N GLU A 484 -8.84 0.02 17.28
CA GLU A 484 -9.33 -1.24 16.70
C GLU A 484 -8.18 -2.24 16.45
N ALA A 485 -7.03 -1.76 15.96
CA ALA A 485 -5.84 -2.59 15.83
C ALA A 485 -5.30 -3.05 17.20
N ARG A 486 -5.34 -2.17 18.22
CA ARG A 486 -4.91 -2.49 19.59
C ARG A 486 -5.77 -3.55 20.23
N GLU A 487 -7.08 -3.36 20.21
CA GLU A 487 -8.05 -4.33 20.72
C GLU A 487 -7.86 -5.69 20.05
N LYS A 488 -7.58 -5.71 18.74
CA LYS A 488 -7.35 -6.96 18.04
C LYS A 488 -6.03 -7.64 18.40
N ILE A 489 -4.96 -6.87 18.63
CA ILE A 489 -3.69 -7.40 19.14
C ILE A 489 -3.89 -8.01 20.53
N GLU A 490 -4.60 -7.32 21.42
CA GLU A 490 -4.91 -7.81 22.77
C GLU A 490 -5.80 -9.07 22.73
N GLU A 491 -6.84 -9.09 21.89
CA GLU A 491 -7.72 -10.25 21.71
C GLU A 491 -6.93 -11.52 21.31
N VAL A 492 -5.96 -11.38 20.41
CA VAL A 492 -5.22 -12.51 19.83
C VAL A 492 -4.03 -12.93 20.69
N PHE A 493 -3.31 -11.99 21.30
CA PHE A 493 -2.00 -12.23 21.92
C PHE A 493 -1.94 -11.95 23.44
N ALA A 494 -3.01 -11.48 24.08
CA ALA A 494 -3.00 -11.32 25.53
C ALA A 494 -2.88 -12.69 26.23
N ALA A 495 -2.08 -12.74 27.29
CA ALA A 495 -1.95 -13.93 28.12
C ALA A 495 -3.32 -14.30 28.71
N LYS A 496 -3.86 -15.46 28.33
CA LYS A 496 -5.02 -16.04 29.02
C LYS A 496 -4.60 -16.34 30.46
N SER A 497 -5.20 -15.67 31.44
CA SER A 497 -4.94 -15.96 32.85
C SER A 497 -5.26 -17.43 33.14
N SER A 498 -4.24 -18.21 33.46
CA SER A 498 -4.37 -19.56 33.99
C SER A 498 -4.78 -19.48 35.46
N ASP A 499 -6.09 -19.51 35.76
CA ASP A 499 -6.78 -20.26 36.84
C ASP A 499 -8.10 -19.60 37.27
N PRO A 500 -9.24 -20.31 37.24
CA PRO A 500 -10.32 -20.15 38.20
C PRO A 500 -10.24 -21.29 39.22
N ALA A 501 -9.11 -21.42 39.92
CA ALA A 501 -9.00 -22.31 41.07
C ALA A 501 -9.00 -21.48 42.35
N GLY A 502 -10.16 -21.36 43.00
CA GLY A 502 -10.21 -20.98 44.41
C GLY A 502 -11.29 -19.98 44.83
N LEU A 503 -12.56 -20.30 44.63
CA LEU A 503 -13.62 -19.81 45.54
C LEU A 503 -14.63 -20.93 45.78
N ASN A 504 -14.32 -21.78 46.76
CA ASN A 504 -15.29 -22.67 47.40
C ASN A 504 -15.48 -22.22 48.84
N GLY A 505 -16.72 -21.89 49.22
CA GLY A 505 -17.22 -21.97 50.60
C GLY A 505 -17.47 -20.66 51.34
N GLN A 506 -18.71 -20.16 51.31
CA GLN A 506 -19.55 -20.01 52.52
C GLN A 506 -21.02 -19.69 52.16
N GLU A 507 -21.91 -20.63 52.53
CA GLU A 507 -23.30 -20.54 53.03
C GLU A 507 -24.17 -19.31 52.65
N GLY A 508 -25.46 -19.38 52.28
CA GLY A 508 -26.49 -20.40 52.26
C GLY A 508 -27.89 -19.71 52.27
N HIS A 509 -28.95 -20.45 51.92
CA HIS A 509 -30.40 -20.21 52.12
C HIS A 509 -31.29 -19.91 50.88
N SER A 510 -32.03 -20.96 50.47
CA SER A 510 -33.51 -21.03 50.28
C SER A 510 -34.18 -20.12 49.22
N ALA A 511 -35.09 -20.55 48.33
CA ALA A 511 -35.75 -21.83 48.00
C ALA A 511 -36.66 -21.66 46.75
N HIS A 512 -37.12 -22.80 46.19
CA HIS A 512 -38.31 -23.02 45.34
C HIS A 512 -38.32 -22.44 43.90
N ALA A 513 -38.81 -23.10 42.83
CA ALA A 513 -39.46 -24.40 42.63
C ALA A 513 -39.52 -24.74 41.11
N LEU A 514 -39.47 -26.05 40.79
CA LEU A 514 -40.23 -26.83 39.78
C LEU A 514 -40.45 -26.28 38.35
N ALA A 515 -40.51 -27.04 37.26
CA ALA A 515 -40.12 -28.37 36.80
C ALA A 515 -40.63 -28.44 35.34
N ALA A 516 -39.89 -29.15 34.45
CA ALA A 516 -40.35 -29.82 33.21
C ALA A 516 -41.04 -28.96 32.11
N GLU A 517 -40.94 -29.17 30.80
CA GLU A 517 -40.66 -30.36 29.97
C GLU A 517 -40.48 -29.86 28.51
N SER A 518 -39.65 -30.53 27.71
CA SER A 518 -39.69 -30.50 26.22
C SER A 518 -40.50 -31.72 25.74
N PRO A 519 -41.12 -31.74 24.54
CA PRO A 519 -40.40 -31.99 23.28
C PRO A 519 -40.98 -31.33 22.00
N ALA A 520 -40.20 -31.40 20.91
CA ALA A 520 -40.47 -30.98 19.52
C ALA A 520 -41.30 -32.04 18.73
N PRO A 521 -41.35 -32.14 17.37
CA PRO A 521 -41.23 -31.20 16.22
C PRO A 521 -42.31 -31.45 15.10
N TYR A 522 -42.08 -30.90 13.87
CA TYR A 522 -42.75 -31.09 12.55
C TYR A 522 -43.98 -30.20 12.24
N GLY A 523 -44.20 -29.63 11.05
CA GLY A 523 -43.51 -29.68 9.76
C GLY A 523 -44.33 -28.97 8.64
N SER A 524 -43.65 -28.73 7.51
CA SER A 524 -44.11 -28.64 6.10
C SER A 524 -45.05 -27.52 5.58
N SER A 525 -44.50 -26.87 4.52
CA SER A 525 -45.05 -26.61 3.17
C SER A 525 -46.08 -25.51 2.92
N ASP A 526 -45.72 -24.65 1.94
CA ASP A 526 -46.52 -24.09 0.83
C ASP A 526 -47.74 -23.23 1.17
N GLU A 527 -48.14 -22.17 0.48
CA GLU A 527 -47.68 -21.31 -0.62
C GLU A 527 -48.85 -20.27 -0.74
N ILE A 528 -48.73 -19.23 -1.60
CA ILE A 528 -49.83 -18.49 -2.27
C ILE A 528 -50.33 -17.11 -1.72
N GLU A 529 -50.28 -16.15 -2.67
CA GLU A 529 -51.04 -14.89 -2.90
C GLU A 529 -50.74 -13.60 -2.11
N LYS A 530 -50.19 -12.54 -2.72
CA LYS A 530 -50.72 -11.55 -3.73
C LYS A 530 -51.67 -10.47 -3.17
N LEU A 531 -51.11 -9.25 -3.05
CA LEU A 531 -51.67 -7.91 -3.41
C LEU A 531 -52.93 -7.39 -2.64
N PRO A 532 -53.31 -6.08 -2.70
CA PRO A 532 -52.76 -4.94 -3.47
C PRO A 532 -52.55 -3.60 -2.71
N SER A 533 -51.97 -2.68 -3.48
CA SER A 533 -51.90 -1.20 -3.42
C SER A 533 -53.16 -0.41 -2.98
N THR A 534 -52.97 0.77 -2.36
CA THR A 534 -53.26 2.14 -2.89
C THR A 534 -53.46 3.19 -1.78
N PHE A 535 -53.39 4.47 -2.20
CA PHE A 535 -53.66 5.75 -1.50
C PHE A 535 -52.48 6.40 -0.76
N GLY A 536 -52.13 7.68 -0.97
CA GLY A 536 -52.73 8.75 -1.75
C GLY A 536 -51.96 10.07 -1.52
N ARG A 537 -51.98 10.96 -2.51
CA ARG A 537 -51.35 12.29 -2.52
C ARG A 537 -51.83 13.20 -1.38
N ARG A 538 -50.98 14.13 -0.93
CA ARG A 538 -51.31 15.56 -0.81
C ARG A 538 -50.06 16.44 -0.76
N ALA A 539 -50.20 17.63 -1.35
CA ALA A 539 -49.22 18.69 -1.51
C ALA A 539 -49.50 19.85 -0.53
N GLY A 540 -48.55 20.79 -0.45
CA GLY A 540 -48.59 22.07 0.30
C GLY A 540 -47.55 22.06 1.43
N ASP A 541 -46.73 23.07 1.68
CA ASP A 541 -46.75 24.46 1.23
C ASP A 541 -45.40 25.12 1.54
N GLU A 542 -45.16 26.28 0.92
CA GLU A 542 -43.95 27.11 0.96
C GLU A 542 -43.61 27.71 2.34
N GLY A 543 -42.32 27.97 2.58
CA GLY A 543 -41.86 28.70 3.77
C GLY A 543 -40.42 29.22 3.63
N ALA A 544 -40.31 30.50 3.28
CA ALA A 544 -39.07 31.27 3.09
C ALA A 544 -38.17 31.36 4.34
N VAL A 545 -36.85 31.44 4.14
CA VAL A 545 -35.91 31.96 5.15
C VAL A 545 -35.05 33.06 4.52
N LYS A 546 -35.11 34.24 5.14
CA LYS A 546 -34.37 35.46 4.81
C LYS A 546 -32.97 35.43 5.44
N HIS A 547 -32.06 36.11 4.75
CA HIS A 547 -30.79 36.62 5.24
C HIS A 547 -30.95 37.61 6.41
N GLU A 548 -30.01 37.55 7.36
CA GLU A 548 -29.39 38.60 8.19
C GLU A 548 -28.56 37.85 9.27
N GLY A 549 -27.38 38.23 9.73
CA GLY A 549 -26.56 39.42 9.57
C GLY A 549 -25.22 39.18 10.29
N ALA A 550 -24.30 40.11 10.04
CA ALA A 550 -22.92 40.12 10.51
C ALA A 550 -22.77 40.10 12.04
N GLY A 551 -21.67 39.49 12.51
CA GLY A 551 -21.20 39.56 13.88
C GLY A 551 -19.68 39.40 13.93
N ASN A 552 -18.97 40.53 13.81
CA ASN A 552 -17.55 40.69 14.11
C ASN A 552 -17.23 40.16 15.51
N VAL A 553 -16.27 39.24 15.63
CA VAL A 553 -15.54 39.04 16.88
C VAL A 553 -14.05 39.04 16.55
N ALA A 554 -13.40 40.14 16.94
CA ALA A 554 -11.97 40.34 16.86
C ALA A 554 -11.24 39.39 17.83
N TYR A 555 -10.35 38.55 17.31
CA TYR A 555 -9.29 37.94 18.12
C TYR A 555 -8.05 38.83 18.01
N ARG A 556 -7.57 39.27 19.17
CA ARG A 556 -6.29 39.97 19.33
C ARG A 556 -5.17 38.93 19.22
N ASP A 557 -4.32 39.13 18.23
CA ASP A 557 -2.98 38.56 18.16
C ASP A 557 -2.09 39.17 19.26
N GLU A 558 -1.51 38.32 20.11
CA GLU A 558 -0.26 38.64 20.79
C GLU A 558 0.85 37.80 20.16
N ALA A 559 1.54 38.43 19.21
CA ALA A 559 2.81 37.97 18.69
C ALA A 559 3.85 37.94 19.81
N LYS A 560 4.56 36.82 19.97
CA LYS A 560 5.85 36.77 20.65
C LYS A 560 6.90 36.18 19.73
N GLU A 561 7.96 36.95 19.59
CA GLU A 561 9.11 36.80 18.71
C GLU A 561 9.87 35.49 18.96
N HIS A 562 10.34 34.89 17.87
CA HIS A 562 11.36 33.85 17.87
C HIS A 562 12.74 34.42 18.20
N PRO A 563 13.55 33.70 19.00
CA PRO A 563 14.99 33.68 18.81
C PRO A 563 15.41 32.34 18.16
N SER A 564 16.25 32.41 17.13
CA SER A 564 17.00 31.25 16.64
C SER A 564 17.87 30.65 17.75
N PRO A 565 18.16 29.34 17.71
CA PRO A 565 19.53 28.95 18.02
C PRO A 565 20.06 27.81 17.14
N SER A 566 21.20 28.10 16.53
CA SER A 566 22.25 27.14 16.24
C SER A 566 22.65 26.33 17.49
N GLY A 567 22.81 25.02 17.32
CA GLY A 567 23.64 24.15 18.15
C GLY A 567 23.11 23.79 19.54
N ARG A 568 22.56 22.59 19.69
CA ARG A 568 22.59 21.86 20.97
C ARG A 568 22.60 20.35 20.76
N ARG A 569 23.46 19.70 21.56
CA ARG A 569 23.79 18.27 21.57
C ARG A 569 22.63 17.45 22.15
N ALA A 570 22.62 16.18 21.76
CA ALA A 570 21.81 15.10 22.32
C ALA A 570 21.86 15.07 23.86
N GLY A 571 20.69 14.93 24.48
CA GLY A 571 20.51 14.73 25.91
C GLY A 571 19.19 15.32 26.39
N ASP A 572 18.36 14.46 26.98
CA ASP A 572 17.14 14.74 27.76
C ASP A 572 15.82 14.91 26.97
N GLU A 573 15.20 13.77 26.63
CA GLU A 573 13.76 13.69 26.38
C GLU A 573 13.04 13.31 27.70
N GLY A 574 12.14 14.19 28.13
CA GLY A 574 11.27 13.94 29.27
C GLY A 574 10.34 12.77 29.01
N ALA A 575 10.42 11.76 29.87
CA ALA A 575 9.56 10.59 29.87
C ALA A 575 8.08 11.00 30.04
N VAL A 576 7.31 10.92 28.95
CA VAL A 576 5.86 10.82 29.02
C VAL A 576 5.54 9.40 29.49
N LYS A 577 5.02 9.28 30.71
CA LYS A 577 4.54 8.01 31.26
C LYS A 577 3.28 7.60 30.49
N HIS A 578 3.39 6.61 29.61
CA HIS A 578 2.23 5.87 29.12
C HIS A 578 1.81 4.85 30.17
N GLU A 579 0.62 5.07 30.74
CA GLU A 579 -0.02 4.12 31.65
C GLU A 579 -0.52 2.89 30.86
N GLY A 580 -0.05 1.70 31.25
CA GLY A 580 -0.75 0.43 31.11
C GLY A 580 -0.78 -0.24 29.73
N ALA A 581 0.37 -0.63 29.16
CA ALA A 581 0.37 -1.70 28.15
C ALA A 581 0.10 -3.04 28.84
N GLY A 582 -0.98 -3.73 28.46
CA GLY A 582 -1.21 -5.12 28.84
C GLY A 582 -0.01 -6.00 28.48
N ASN A 583 0.19 -7.08 29.22
CA ASN A 583 1.31 -8.02 29.06
C ASN A 583 1.09 -8.89 27.79
N VAL A 584 1.23 -8.29 26.60
CA VAL A 584 1.08 -8.95 25.30
C VAL A 584 2.43 -9.44 24.81
N ALA A 585 2.52 -10.69 24.35
CA ALA A 585 3.74 -11.28 23.81
C ALA A 585 3.44 -12.10 22.55
N TYR A 586 4.40 -12.20 21.65
CA TYR A 586 4.27 -13.04 20.46
C TYR A 586 4.08 -14.51 20.84
N SER A 587 3.19 -15.19 20.10
CA SER A 587 3.02 -16.64 20.11
C SER A 587 2.60 -17.12 18.72
N ASP A 588 2.91 -18.37 18.37
CA ASP A 588 2.39 -18.99 17.15
C ASP A 588 0.87 -19.18 17.27
N ILE A 589 0.12 -18.75 16.24
CA ILE A 589 -1.34 -18.84 16.20
C ILE A 589 -1.75 -19.67 14.97
N PRO A 590 -2.31 -20.89 15.15
CA PRO A 590 -2.77 -21.72 14.05
C PRO A 590 -3.74 -21.00 13.10
N GLY A 591 -3.47 -21.11 11.79
CA GLY A 591 -4.22 -20.43 10.74
C GLY A 591 -4.07 -18.91 10.73
N LEU A 592 -3.03 -18.36 11.36
CA LEU A 592 -2.68 -16.93 11.30
C LEU A 592 -1.18 -16.72 11.15
N CYS A 593 -0.37 -17.18 12.10
CA CYS A 593 1.07 -16.93 12.05
C CYS A 593 1.92 -18.02 12.73
N LYS A 594 3.13 -18.24 12.20
CA LYS A 594 4.13 -19.13 12.78
C LYS A 594 5.56 -18.63 12.52
N ALA A 595 6.40 -18.63 13.53
CA ALA A 595 7.85 -18.43 13.39
C ALA A 595 8.54 -19.78 13.12
N ALA A 596 8.78 -20.12 11.85
CA ALA A 596 9.39 -21.40 11.48
C ALA A 596 10.92 -21.29 11.36
N THR A 597 11.62 -22.26 11.92
CA THR A 597 13.08 -22.37 11.88
C THR A 597 13.61 -22.73 10.50
N LEU A 598 14.86 -22.40 10.21
CA LEU A 598 15.50 -22.82 8.95
C LEU A 598 15.46 -24.34 8.74
N LYS A 599 15.51 -25.14 9.82
CA LYS A 599 15.37 -26.59 9.76
C LYS A 599 13.97 -27.05 9.35
N GLU A 600 12.93 -26.41 9.89
CA GLU A 600 11.55 -26.66 9.45
C GLU A 600 11.37 -26.28 7.97
N ILE A 601 12.01 -25.18 7.53
CA ILE A 601 11.96 -24.73 6.13
C ILE A 601 12.71 -25.69 5.19
N GLU A 602 13.89 -26.16 5.60
CA GLU A 602 14.66 -27.19 4.89
C GLU A 602 13.84 -28.48 4.75
N ALA A 603 13.19 -28.94 5.83
CA ALA A 603 12.34 -30.13 5.82
C ALA A 603 11.14 -29.99 4.85
N GLN A 604 10.69 -28.76 4.58
CA GLN A 604 9.66 -28.43 3.59
C GLN A 604 10.22 -28.22 2.17
N GLY A 605 11.48 -28.60 1.92
CA GLY A 605 12.15 -28.47 0.63
C GLY A 605 12.43 -27.01 0.26
N TRP A 606 12.74 -26.19 1.27
CA TRP A 606 13.00 -24.75 1.15
C TRP A 606 11.79 -23.93 0.68
N SER A 607 10.57 -24.44 0.81
CA SER A 607 9.36 -23.70 0.44
C SER A 607 9.15 -22.50 1.35
N LEU A 608 8.77 -21.34 0.81
CA LEU A 608 8.40 -20.16 1.58
C LEU A 608 6.88 -19.89 1.54
N ASN A 609 6.08 -20.88 1.18
CA ASN A 609 4.62 -20.74 1.16
C ASN A 609 4.06 -20.73 2.60
N PRO A 610 3.46 -19.62 3.08
CA PRO A 610 2.97 -19.54 4.46
C PRO A 610 1.98 -20.63 4.86
N GLY A 611 1.15 -21.11 3.93
CA GLY A 611 0.15 -22.14 4.19
C GLY A 611 0.72 -23.48 4.66
N ARG A 612 2.00 -23.76 4.40
CA ARG A 612 2.68 -24.98 4.90
C ARG A 612 3.08 -24.90 6.36
N TYR A 613 3.10 -23.70 6.94
CA TYR A 613 3.63 -23.45 8.28
C TYR A 613 2.52 -23.08 9.25
N VAL A 614 1.63 -22.17 8.87
CA VAL A 614 0.60 -21.65 9.79
C VAL A 614 -0.47 -22.71 10.13
N GLY A 615 -0.64 -23.74 9.31
CA GLY A 615 -1.69 -24.73 9.46
C GLY A 615 -3.10 -24.16 9.24
N VAL A 616 -4.11 -24.86 9.71
CA VAL A 616 -5.53 -24.46 9.64
C VAL A 616 -6.02 -24.12 11.05
N ALA A 617 -6.92 -23.16 11.18
CA ALA A 617 -7.50 -22.83 12.48
C ALA A 617 -8.30 -24.04 13.04
N PRO A 618 -8.32 -24.26 14.37
CA PRO A 618 -9.10 -25.34 14.97
C PRO A 618 -10.58 -25.21 14.59
N GLY A 619 -11.16 -26.26 13.98
CA GLY A 619 -12.56 -26.27 13.52
C GLY A 619 -12.76 -26.02 12.02
N GLU A 620 -11.72 -25.64 11.28
CA GLU A 620 -11.73 -25.46 9.82
C GLU A 620 -11.02 -26.60 9.06
N ALA A 621 -10.56 -27.62 9.77
CA ALA A 621 -10.11 -28.85 9.13
C ALA A 621 -11.33 -29.50 8.45
N ILE A 622 -11.38 -29.39 7.13
CA ILE A 622 -12.27 -30.19 6.30
C ILE A 622 -11.94 -31.65 6.64
N SER A 623 -12.94 -32.43 7.05
CA SER A 623 -12.70 -33.86 7.30
C SER A 623 -12.23 -34.51 6.00
N ASP A 624 -11.42 -35.58 6.09
CA ASP A 624 -10.99 -36.32 4.87
C ASP A 624 -12.19 -36.74 4.01
N GLU A 625 -13.34 -36.97 4.66
CA GLU A 625 -14.61 -37.32 4.03
C GLU A 625 -15.23 -36.13 3.28
N ASP A 626 -15.27 -34.94 3.89
CA ASP A 626 -15.75 -33.71 3.24
C ASP A 626 -14.83 -33.26 2.10
N PHE A 627 -13.51 -33.43 2.25
CA PHE A 627 -12.53 -33.14 1.20
C PHE A 627 -12.72 -34.06 0.01
N LYS A 628 -12.94 -35.35 0.26
CA LYS A 628 -13.22 -36.33 -0.79
C LYS A 628 -14.49 -35.99 -1.55
N VAL A 629 -15.57 -35.61 -0.86
CA VAL A 629 -16.83 -35.18 -1.50
C VAL A 629 -16.63 -33.93 -2.35
N GLN A 630 -15.89 -32.93 -1.87
CA GLN A 630 -15.56 -31.74 -2.64
C GLN A 630 -14.69 -32.06 -3.87
N LEU A 631 -13.70 -32.94 -3.71
CA LEU A 631 -12.83 -33.36 -4.81
C LEU A 631 -13.59 -34.15 -5.87
N GLU A 632 -14.49 -35.04 -5.46
CA GLU A 632 -15.39 -35.78 -6.36
C GLU A 632 -16.29 -34.81 -7.14
N THR A 633 -16.88 -33.82 -6.45
CA THR A 633 -17.71 -32.78 -7.09
C THR A 633 -16.92 -31.96 -8.12
N LEU A 634 -15.70 -31.51 -7.76
CA LEU A 634 -14.83 -30.77 -8.68
C LEU A 634 -14.37 -31.63 -9.86
N ASN A 635 -14.16 -32.93 -9.65
CA ASN A 635 -13.78 -33.86 -10.71
C ASN A 635 -14.93 -34.11 -11.69
N GLU A 636 -16.18 -34.20 -11.20
CA GLU A 636 -17.37 -34.28 -12.04
C GLU A 636 -17.55 -33.01 -12.88
N GLU A 637 -17.35 -31.83 -12.29
CA GLU A 637 -17.40 -30.55 -13.02
C GLU A 637 -16.29 -30.45 -14.08
N LEU A 638 -15.08 -30.90 -13.76
CA LEU A 638 -13.96 -30.95 -14.70
C LEU A 638 -14.27 -31.87 -15.89
N GLU A 639 -14.85 -33.05 -15.65
CA GLU A 639 -15.26 -33.97 -16.72
C GLU A 639 -16.36 -33.36 -17.61
N LEU A 640 -17.32 -32.66 -17.02
CA LEU A 640 -18.35 -31.93 -17.77
C LEU A 640 -17.73 -30.84 -18.66
N LEU A 641 -16.83 -30.02 -18.11
CA LEU A 641 -16.12 -28.98 -18.86
C LEU A 641 -15.26 -29.58 -19.98
N ASN A 642 -14.60 -30.71 -19.75
CA ASN A 642 -13.83 -31.43 -20.77
C ASN A 642 -14.73 -31.99 -21.89
N ALA A 643 -15.93 -32.45 -21.57
CA ALA A 643 -16.90 -32.89 -22.57
C ALA A 643 -17.38 -31.70 -23.44
N GLN A 644 -17.70 -30.56 -22.81
CA GLN A 644 -18.07 -29.33 -23.51
C GLN A 644 -16.93 -28.81 -24.40
N ALA A 645 -15.69 -28.84 -23.91
CA ALA A 645 -14.52 -28.44 -24.69
C ALA A 645 -14.36 -29.30 -25.95
N ARG A 646 -14.55 -30.63 -25.83
CA ARG A 646 -14.51 -31.55 -26.98
C ARG A 646 -15.64 -31.31 -27.98
N GLU A 647 -16.84 -30.99 -27.51
CA GLU A 647 -17.98 -30.63 -28.38
C GLU A 647 -17.69 -29.34 -29.17
N LEU A 648 -17.12 -28.34 -28.49
CA LEU A 648 -16.72 -27.09 -29.11
C LEU A 648 -15.61 -27.31 -30.13
N GLU A 649 -14.60 -28.13 -29.79
CA GLU A 649 -13.52 -28.51 -30.70
C GLU A 649 -14.07 -29.22 -31.95
N ALA A 650 -15.01 -30.15 -31.80
CA ALA A 650 -15.67 -30.83 -32.92
C ALA A 650 -16.47 -29.87 -33.80
N THR A 651 -17.16 -28.91 -33.18
CA THR A 651 -17.92 -27.87 -33.90
C THR A 651 -16.99 -26.97 -34.71
N ILE A 652 -15.88 -26.53 -34.11
CA ILE A 652 -14.85 -25.73 -34.80
C ILE A 652 -14.27 -26.51 -35.96
N ALA A 653 -13.91 -27.78 -35.76
CA ALA A 653 -13.37 -28.64 -36.81
C ALA A 653 -14.36 -28.81 -37.97
N GLY A 654 -15.66 -29.01 -37.67
CA GLY A 654 -16.72 -29.08 -38.68
C GLY A 654 -16.88 -27.79 -39.48
N ASN A 655 -16.87 -26.63 -38.80
CA ASN A 655 -16.95 -25.33 -39.46
C ASN A 655 -15.73 -25.06 -40.34
N VAL A 656 -14.53 -25.41 -39.88
CA VAL A 656 -13.29 -25.27 -40.66
C VAL A 656 -13.33 -26.16 -41.91
N ALA A 657 -13.79 -27.40 -41.78
CA ALA A 657 -13.95 -28.29 -42.93
C ALA A 657 -14.91 -27.71 -43.98
N GLN A 658 -16.05 -27.17 -43.54
CA GLN A 658 -17.01 -26.52 -44.45
C GLN A 658 -16.41 -25.30 -45.18
N ILE A 659 -15.60 -24.50 -44.49
CA ILE A 659 -14.92 -23.33 -45.09
C ILE A 659 -13.84 -23.77 -46.10
N LEU A 660 -13.16 -24.89 -45.85
CA LEU A 660 -12.10 -25.39 -46.75
C LEU A 660 -12.67 -26.14 -47.97
N GLU A 661 -13.93 -26.56 -47.92
CA GLU A 661 -14.65 -27.19 -49.04
C GLU A 661 -15.39 -26.18 -49.95
N THR A 662 -15.50 -24.92 -49.53
CA THR A 662 -15.90 -23.76 -50.37
C THR A 662 -14.71 -23.08 -51.01
#